data_AF-A0A2W6ZZ58-F1
#
_entry.id   AF-A0A2W6ZZ58-F1
#
_cell.length_a   1.000
_cell.length_b   1.000
_cell.length_c   1.000
_cell.angle_alpha   90.00
_cell.angle_beta   90.00
_cell.angle_gamma   90.00
#
_symmetry.space_group_name_H-M   'P 1'
#
loop_
_entity.id
_entity.type
_entity.pdbx_description
1 polymer ?
#
loop_
_entity_poly.entity_id
_entity_poly.type
_entity_poly.pdbx_seq_one_letter_code
_entity_poly.pdbx_strand_id
1 'polypeptide(L)'
;MNTLRLVTDIFLGWPSSQPRFLTAVGNTLFFTATDGIDGYELWKTDGTTSTRVADINPGGSGSFPINLTAVGNTLFFRANDFSGPGLWKTDGTTTTRVTAIRPAAGRSYPSNLTAIGNTLFFSATDGSSGYELWKTDGTTTTRVADINVGAEGSNPYSLTAIGNTLFFTANDSTNGRNLWKTDGTTTTLVTDLGNIAGSNPSFLTAVGNTLFFSAIGDDTTGRELWKTDGTTTRLVADLYPGEARFGESSSSPSYLTAVGDTLFFAATEGNSFTGDYYRGRELWALNWALPSITLYISPAFVTEDGNPNLLYTFRRTGATTSALTVNYTASGTATLGTDYTGIAAAGTTKTVRFAAGSATAIVTVNPTADTTFEANETVALTLAAGTGYTIGTTTAVTGTINNDDLAPTLPRVTLAVSPASVAEDGAANLVYTFSRTGATTSALTVNYTASGTATLGTDYTGIAAAGTTKTVRFAAGSATAIVTVNPTADTTFEANETVALTLAAGTGYTIGTTTAVTGTINNDDLAPTLPRVTLAVSPASVAEDGAANLVYTFSRTGATTSALTVNYTASGTATLGTDYTGIAAAGTTKTVSFAAGSATATLTLDPTADTTIEANETVALTLAAGTGYTIGTATAVTGTITNDDVQSTVSTTLIGDQSSLTLTGTSRISGAGNALNNIIIGNSSNNRIVGGLGRDTLTGGGITDNDTFIYNSLNESLLSGFDTITDYTARDRITVPLTVETATLGSSAGNVLSLTGAAIAGLLTTSAFAANTAAAFTATGQAGTFIALNDSRAGFQADTDAIVFLRGFTFSSSNLVDLI
;
A
#
# COMPACT_ATOMS: atom_id res chain seq x y z
N MET A 1 -6.53 34.26 -2.96
CA MET A 1 -6.00 35.48 -2.29
C MET A 1 -4.49 35.45 -2.45
N ASN A 2 -3.87 36.51 -2.98
CA ASN A 2 -2.43 36.59 -3.08
C ASN A 2 -1.86 36.90 -1.69
N THR A 3 -0.99 36.02 -1.16
CA THR A 3 -0.36 36.21 0.16
C THR A 3 0.94 36.99 0.00
N LEU A 4 1.06 38.13 0.70
CA LEU A 4 2.29 38.93 0.76
C LEU A 4 3.11 38.48 1.97
N ARG A 5 4.42 38.23 1.78
CA ARG A 5 5.36 37.93 2.88
C ARG A 5 6.72 38.57 2.64
N LEU A 6 7.44 38.85 3.72
CA LEU A 6 8.87 39.13 3.68
C LEU A 6 9.63 37.83 3.35
N VAL A 7 10.58 37.88 2.41
CA VAL A 7 11.41 36.72 2.06
C VAL A 7 12.53 36.52 3.08
N THR A 8 13.32 37.56 3.36
CA THR A 8 14.39 37.52 4.38
C THR A 8 14.72 38.94 4.79
N ASP A 9 14.97 39.16 6.08
CA ASP A 9 15.57 40.39 6.59
C ASP A 9 17.10 40.28 6.52
N ILE A 10 17.71 40.98 5.57
CA ILE A 10 19.16 40.86 5.27
C ILE A 10 19.99 41.75 6.19
N PHE A 11 19.50 42.95 6.54
CA PHE A 11 20.16 43.87 7.46
C PHE A 11 19.28 43.99 8.70
N LEU A 12 19.61 43.19 9.73
CA LEU A 12 18.82 43.09 10.95
C LEU A 12 18.66 44.44 11.65
N GLY A 13 17.42 44.87 11.88
CA GLY A 13 17.07 46.05 12.68
C GLY A 13 16.57 47.25 11.87
N TRP A 14 16.90 48.46 12.33
CA TRP A 14 16.41 49.71 11.73
C TRP A 14 17.03 50.11 10.37
N PRO A 15 18.24 49.66 9.98
CA PRO A 15 18.78 49.96 8.66
C PRO A 15 18.14 49.13 7.52
N SER A 16 17.97 49.72 6.34
CA SER A 16 17.46 49.02 5.14
C SER A 16 18.57 48.30 4.39
N SER A 17 18.32 47.07 3.94
CA SER A 17 19.21 46.31 3.04
C SER A 17 19.24 46.81 1.58
N GLN A 18 18.34 47.74 1.23
CA GLN A 18 18.21 48.39 -0.08
C GLN A 18 18.38 47.44 -1.30
N PRO A 19 17.53 46.40 -1.44
CA PRO A 19 17.59 45.49 -2.59
C PRO A 19 17.37 46.23 -3.91
N ARG A 20 18.27 46.03 -4.88
CA ARG A 20 18.30 46.73 -6.19
C ARG A 20 18.67 45.79 -7.33
N PHE A 21 18.37 46.18 -8.56
CA PHE A 21 18.74 45.46 -9.80
C PHE A 21 18.25 44.00 -9.87
N LEU A 22 17.02 43.75 -9.41
CA LEU A 22 16.40 42.42 -9.39
C LEU A 22 16.36 41.79 -10.79
N THR A 23 17.00 40.62 -10.96
CA THR A 23 17.11 39.91 -12.23
C THR A 23 16.89 38.41 -12.02
N ALA A 24 15.90 37.84 -12.70
CA ALA A 24 15.63 36.40 -12.64
C ALA A 24 16.56 35.64 -13.59
N VAL A 25 17.11 34.52 -13.11
CA VAL A 25 17.85 33.53 -13.91
C VAL A 25 17.28 32.16 -13.55
N GLY A 26 16.53 31.57 -14.48
CA GLY A 26 15.71 30.39 -14.19
C GLY A 26 14.75 30.66 -13.03
N ASN A 27 14.80 29.81 -12.01
CA ASN A 27 13.97 29.94 -10.79
C ASN A 27 14.63 30.73 -9.65
N THR A 28 15.79 31.35 -9.90
CA THR A 28 16.53 32.12 -8.89
C THR A 28 16.45 33.60 -9.21
N LEU A 29 16.10 34.41 -8.21
CA LEU A 29 16.17 35.87 -8.30
C LEU A 29 17.50 36.36 -7.74
N PHE A 30 18.27 37.08 -8.55
CA PHE A 30 19.49 37.75 -8.15
C PHE A 30 19.25 39.24 -7.94
N PHE A 31 19.92 39.84 -6.96
CA PHE A 31 19.78 41.25 -6.64
C PHE A 31 20.98 41.76 -5.84
N THR A 32 21.19 43.06 -5.84
CA THR A 32 22.22 43.74 -5.05
C THR A 32 21.62 44.19 -3.73
N ALA A 33 22.26 43.89 -2.61
CA ALA A 33 21.82 44.31 -1.27
C ALA A 33 23.01 44.39 -0.29
N THR A 34 22.79 45.01 0.87
CA THR A 34 23.77 45.07 1.97
C THR A 34 23.22 44.44 3.25
N ASP A 35 24.09 43.78 4.00
CA ASP A 35 23.84 43.27 5.36
C ASP A 35 24.34 44.23 6.46
N GLY A 36 24.89 45.39 6.08
CA GLY A 36 25.45 46.38 6.99
C GLY A 36 26.89 46.12 7.43
N ILE A 37 27.47 44.98 7.06
CA ILE A 37 28.82 44.57 7.45
C ILE A 37 29.74 44.57 6.22
N ASP A 38 29.31 43.94 5.13
CA ASP A 38 30.14 43.65 3.95
C ASP A 38 29.84 44.59 2.77
N GLY A 39 29.17 45.73 3.02
CA GLY A 39 28.77 46.68 1.97
C GLY A 39 27.72 46.08 1.02
N TYR A 40 27.64 46.60 -0.22
CA TYR A 40 26.71 46.08 -1.23
C TYR A 40 27.31 44.92 -1.99
N GLU A 41 26.67 43.75 -1.90
CA GLU A 41 27.10 42.51 -2.52
C GLU A 41 26.00 41.89 -3.37
N LEU A 42 26.33 40.81 -4.09
CA LEU A 42 25.37 40.05 -4.90
C LEU A 42 24.67 39.02 -4.02
N TRP A 43 23.35 39.08 -3.99
CA TRP A 43 22.47 38.17 -3.27
C TRP A 43 21.60 37.39 -4.25
N LYS A 44 21.16 36.21 -3.81
CA LYS A 44 20.17 35.39 -4.51
C LYS A 44 19.08 34.93 -3.56
N THR A 45 17.90 34.65 -4.13
CA THR A 45 16.79 34.01 -3.42
C THR A 45 16.00 33.09 -4.33
N ASP A 46 15.44 32.03 -3.74
CA ASP A 46 14.43 31.15 -4.34
C ASP A 46 12.98 31.60 -4.00
N GLY A 47 12.84 32.76 -3.34
CA GLY A 47 11.57 33.28 -2.83
C GLY A 47 11.21 32.81 -1.42
N THR A 48 12.02 31.95 -0.80
CA THR A 48 11.87 31.51 0.60
C THR A 48 12.99 32.04 1.50
N THR A 49 14.23 32.00 1.04
CA THR A 49 15.41 32.47 1.78
C THR A 49 16.35 33.25 0.87
N SER A 50 17.08 34.22 1.44
CA SER A 50 18.10 34.99 0.73
C SER A 50 19.50 34.63 1.22
N THR A 51 20.42 34.41 0.29
CA THR A 51 21.83 34.08 0.58
C THR A 51 22.76 34.93 -0.28
N ARG A 52 23.89 35.37 0.28
CA ARG A 52 24.95 36.03 -0.49
C ARG A 52 25.57 35.02 -1.46
N VAL A 53 25.77 35.42 -2.72
CA VAL A 53 26.27 34.55 -3.79
C VAL A 53 27.79 34.42 -3.72
N ALA A 54 28.47 35.53 -3.50
CA ALA A 54 29.90 35.62 -3.24
C ALA A 54 30.20 36.96 -2.58
N ASP A 55 31.26 37.01 -1.78
CA ASP A 55 31.86 38.25 -1.29
C ASP A 55 33.02 38.62 -2.23
N ILE A 56 32.72 39.44 -3.23
CA ILE A 56 33.65 39.74 -4.33
C ILE A 56 34.74 40.73 -3.90
N ASN A 57 34.41 41.63 -2.97
CA ASN A 57 35.34 42.60 -2.41
C ASN A 57 35.23 42.62 -0.87
N PRO A 58 35.94 41.69 -0.19
CA PRO A 58 35.80 41.51 1.25
C PRO A 58 36.01 42.78 2.07
N GLY A 59 35.08 43.04 3.00
CA GLY A 59 35.07 44.18 3.92
C GLY A 59 33.99 45.22 3.61
N GLY A 60 33.79 46.18 4.52
CA GLY A 60 32.62 47.08 4.49
C GLY A 60 32.49 48.07 3.32
N SER A 61 33.40 48.03 2.34
CA SER A 61 33.23 48.76 1.07
C SER A 61 32.30 48.03 0.11
N GLY A 62 32.29 46.70 0.09
CA GLY A 62 31.52 45.88 -0.84
C GLY A 62 31.91 46.02 -2.32
N SER A 63 31.28 45.21 -3.17
CA SER A 63 31.59 45.07 -4.59
C SER A 63 30.66 45.87 -5.51
N PHE A 64 29.52 46.36 -5.00
CA PHE A 64 28.48 47.11 -5.72
C PHE A 64 28.10 46.50 -7.09
N PRO A 65 27.51 45.29 -7.13
CA PRO A 65 27.04 44.70 -8.37
C PRO A 65 25.96 45.56 -9.06
N ILE A 66 26.11 45.82 -10.35
CA ILE A 66 25.17 46.57 -11.18
C ILE A 66 25.05 45.95 -12.58
N ASN A 67 24.03 46.36 -13.35
CA ASN A 67 23.75 45.85 -14.70
C ASN A 67 23.60 44.31 -14.75
N LEU A 68 22.93 43.74 -13.74
CA LEU A 68 22.61 42.32 -13.69
C LEU A 68 21.82 41.92 -14.95
N THR A 69 22.36 40.97 -15.71
CA THR A 69 21.86 40.57 -17.03
C THR A 69 21.90 39.06 -17.16
N ALA A 70 20.73 38.45 -17.35
CA ALA A 70 20.60 37.01 -17.54
C ALA A 70 21.01 36.60 -18.97
N VAL A 71 21.86 35.59 -19.11
CA VAL A 71 22.23 34.96 -20.38
C VAL A 71 22.18 33.45 -20.18
N GLY A 72 21.12 32.81 -20.70
CA GLY A 72 20.81 31.41 -20.38
C GLY A 72 20.71 31.20 -18.86
N ASN A 73 21.50 30.28 -18.33
CA ASN A 73 21.56 29.97 -16.89
C ASN A 73 22.63 30.75 -16.13
N THR A 74 23.29 31.73 -16.77
CA THR A 74 24.37 32.52 -16.16
C THR A 74 23.92 33.97 -15.97
N LEU A 75 24.17 34.52 -14.79
CA LEU A 75 24.05 35.94 -14.54
C LEU A 75 25.38 36.63 -14.84
N PHE A 76 25.37 37.63 -15.72
CA PHE A 76 26.48 38.55 -15.92
C PHE A 76 26.20 39.89 -15.25
N PHE A 77 27.23 40.51 -14.69
CA PHE A 77 27.10 41.78 -13.98
C PHE A 77 28.44 42.51 -13.90
N ARG A 78 28.40 43.83 -13.68
CA ARG A 78 29.58 44.61 -13.33
C ARG A 78 29.71 44.65 -11.81
N ALA A 79 30.89 44.36 -11.28
CA ALA A 79 31.22 44.53 -9.87
C ALA A 79 32.68 44.97 -9.70
N ASN A 80 32.99 45.56 -8.55
CA ASN A 80 34.32 46.03 -8.17
C ASN A 80 35.02 45.00 -7.29
N ASP A 81 36.29 44.74 -7.57
CA ASP A 81 37.24 44.09 -6.65
C ASP A 81 38.36 45.08 -6.30
N PHE A 82 39.41 44.63 -5.60
CA PHE A 82 40.60 45.45 -5.29
C PHE A 82 41.31 46.03 -6.54
N SER A 83 41.11 45.45 -7.73
CA SER A 83 41.64 45.96 -9.00
C SER A 83 40.70 46.96 -9.70
N GLY A 84 39.45 47.05 -9.26
CA GLY A 84 38.42 47.96 -9.76
C GLY A 84 37.28 47.26 -10.51
N PRO A 85 36.46 48.01 -11.29
CA PRO A 85 35.29 47.46 -11.96
C PRO A 85 35.66 46.46 -13.06
N GLY A 86 35.09 45.27 -12.98
CA GLY A 86 35.21 44.20 -13.97
C GLY A 86 33.86 43.60 -14.34
N LEU A 87 33.87 42.78 -15.39
CA LEU A 87 32.73 41.95 -15.79
C LEU A 87 32.82 40.61 -15.05
N TRP A 88 31.76 40.25 -14.35
CA TRP A 88 31.65 39.05 -13.55
C TRP A 88 30.51 38.18 -14.05
N LYS A 89 30.62 36.88 -13.78
CA LYS A 89 29.58 35.90 -14.05
C LYS A 89 29.36 34.97 -12.87
N THR A 90 28.13 34.50 -12.72
CA THR A 90 27.78 33.47 -11.74
C THR A 90 26.66 32.57 -12.26
N ASP A 91 26.71 31.30 -11.91
CA ASP A 91 25.58 30.35 -12.06
C ASP A 91 24.77 30.22 -10.74
N GLY A 92 25.09 31.06 -9.74
CA GLY A 92 24.52 31.01 -8.40
C GLY A 92 25.28 30.10 -7.44
N THR A 93 26.23 29.29 -7.90
CA THR A 93 27.12 28.48 -7.06
C THR A 93 28.57 28.96 -7.15
N THR A 94 29.03 29.24 -8.36
CA THR A 94 30.40 29.65 -8.64
C THR A 94 30.40 31.03 -9.24
N THR A 95 31.11 31.97 -8.60
CA THR A 95 31.26 33.34 -9.09
C THR A 95 32.68 33.56 -9.57
N THR A 96 32.84 33.96 -10.84
CA THR A 96 34.15 34.19 -11.45
C THR A 96 34.15 35.47 -12.25
N ARG A 97 35.31 36.12 -12.33
CA ARG A 97 35.52 37.23 -13.23
C ARG A 97 35.63 36.71 -14.65
N VAL A 98 34.93 37.34 -15.60
CA VAL A 98 35.11 37.04 -17.03
C VAL A 98 36.52 37.46 -17.43
N THR A 99 37.17 36.69 -18.31
CA THR A 99 38.55 36.92 -18.76
C THR A 99 38.84 38.40 -18.98
N ALA A 100 39.94 38.89 -18.41
CA ALA A 100 40.27 40.31 -18.40
C ALA A 100 40.46 40.85 -19.81
N ILE A 101 39.61 41.79 -20.22
CA ILE A 101 39.70 42.53 -21.49
C ILE A 101 40.97 43.38 -21.53
N ARG A 102 41.41 43.86 -20.36
CA ARG A 102 42.65 44.59 -20.15
C ARG A 102 43.54 43.80 -19.18
N PRO A 103 44.59 43.10 -19.67
CA PRO A 103 45.43 42.24 -18.83
C PRO A 103 46.40 42.98 -17.90
N ALA A 104 46.85 44.19 -18.27
CA ALA A 104 47.62 45.07 -17.38
C ALA A 104 46.70 45.70 -16.31
N ALA A 105 47.25 46.21 -15.20
CA ALA A 105 46.54 46.70 -13.99
C ALA A 105 45.51 47.85 -14.17
N GLY A 106 44.98 48.07 -15.37
CA GLY A 106 43.92 49.02 -15.67
C GLY A 106 42.52 48.40 -15.67
N ARG A 107 41.52 49.28 -15.70
CA ARG A 107 40.09 48.97 -15.54
C ARG A 107 39.38 48.98 -16.91
N SER A 108 38.46 48.05 -17.15
CA SER A 108 37.75 47.89 -18.44
C SER A 108 36.35 48.49 -18.48
N TYR A 109 35.79 48.88 -17.34
CA TYR A 109 34.52 49.60 -17.18
C TYR A 109 33.36 49.08 -18.06
N PRO A 110 33.01 47.78 -17.99
CA PRO A 110 31.93 47.23 -18.79
C PRO A 110 30.58 47.90 -18.49
N SER A 111 29.82 48.25 -19.51
CA SER A 111 28.52 48.92 -19.37
C SER A 111 27.54 48.49 -20.46
N ASN A 112 26.25 48.85 -20.31
CA ASN A 112 25.18 48.53 -21.28
C ASN A 112 25.04 47.03 -21.59
N LEU A 113 25.19 46.17 -20.57
CA LEU A 113 25.09 44.72 -20.70
C LEU A 113 23.72 44.34 -21.30
N THR A 114 23.74 43.65 -22.45
CA THR A 114 22.55 43.28 -23.22
C THR A 114 22.70 41.86 -23.73
N ALA A 115 21.72 41.00 -23.43
CA ALA A 115 21.72 39.60 -23.84
C ALA A 115 21.06 39.40 -25.21
N ILE A 116 21.68 38.58 -26.06
CA ILE A 116 21.06 38.03 -27.28
C ILE A 116 21.39 36.53 -27.33
N GLY A 117 20.37 35.69 -27.21
CA GLY A 117 20.56 34.25 -27.10
C GLY A 117 21.53 33.90 -25.96
N ASN A 118 22.61 33.18 -26.28
CA ASN A 118 23.65 32.78 -25.33
C ASN A 118 24.86 33.73 -25.30
N THR A 119 24.73 34.94 -25.83
CA THR A 119 25.83 35.91 -25.92
C THR A 119 25.47 37.20 -25.20
N LEU A 120 26.38 37.68 -24.36
CA LEU A 120 26.33 39.00 -23.75
C LEU A 120 27.06 40.00 -24.62
N PHE A 121 26.41 41.11 -24.96
CA PHE A 121 27.02 42.27 -25.58
C PHE A 121 27.15 43.42 -24.58
N PHE A 122 28.24 44.16 -24.65
CA PHE A 122 28.51 45.26 -23.72
C PHE A 122 29.57 46.23 -24.28
N SER A 123 29.60 47.44 -23.74
CA SER A 123 30.61 48.45 -24.05
C SER A 123 31.75 48.39 -23.04
N ALA A 124 33.00 48.31 -23.49
CA ALA A 124 34.18 48.23 -22.62
C ALA A 124 35.46 48.73 -23.32
N THR A 125 36.51 48.97 -22.55
CA THR A 125 37.83 49.38 -23.07
C THR A 125 38.94 48.38 -22.74
N ASP A 126 39.84 48.16 -23.70
CA ASP A 126 41.11 47.45 -23.51
C ASP A 126 42.27 48.37 -23.06
N GLY A 127 42.01 49.69 -23.00
CA GLY A 127 42.98 50.72 -22.64
C GLY A 127 43.78 51.29 -23.82
N SER A 128 43.63 50.76 -25.04
CA SER A 128 44.30 51.24 -26.26
C SER A 128 43.36 51.69 -27.37
N SER A 129 42.15 51.12 -27.45
CA SER A 129 41.16 51.37 -28.51
C SER A 129 39.94 52.16 -28.02
N GLY A 130 40.04 52.88 -26.90
CA GLY A 130 38.87 53.56 -26.31
C GLY A 130 37.75 52.57 -25.90
N TYR A 131 36.51 53.04 -25.85
CA TYR A 131 35.34 52.18 -25.57
C TYR A 131 34.78 51.60 -26.86
N GLU A 132 34.70 50.27 -26.92
CA GLU A 132 34.27 49.49 -28.08
C GLU A 132 33.14 48.52 -27.72
N LEU A 133 32.52 47.92 -28.74
CA LEU A 133 31.49 46.90 -28.55
C LEU A 133 32.16 45.54 -28.40
N TRP A 134 31.94 44.90 -27.26
CA TRP A 134 32.46 43.57 -26.93
C TRP A 134 31.34 42.56 -26.79
N LYS A 135 31.68 41.29 -26.99
CA LYS A 135 30.80 40.17 -26.72
C LYS A 135 31.49 39.07 -25.92
N THR A 136 30.72 38.32 -25.15
CA THR A 136 31.18 37.10 -24.49
C THR A 136 30.08 36.04 -24.40
N ASP A 137 30.47 34.78 -24.47
CA ASP A 137 29.63 33.61 -24.11
C ASP A 137 29.92 33.13 -22.66
N GLY A 138 30.75 33.87 -21.93
CA GLY A 138 31.24 33.52 -20.59
C GLY A 138 32.55 32.73 -20.59
N THR A 139 32.98 32.17 -21.72
CA THR A 139 34.29 31.49 -21.87
C THR A 139 35.25 32.33 -22.69
N THR A 140 34.78 32.81 -23.84
CA THR A 140 35.54 33.61 -24.79
C THR A 140 35.01 35.03 -24.79
N THR A 141 35.91 36.02 -24.78
CA THR A 141 35.56 37.44 -24.84
C THR A 141 36.28 38.06 -26.03
N THR A 142 35.53 38.64 -26.96
CA THR A 142 36.07 39.24 -28.19
C THR A 142 35.40 40.56 -28.51
N ARG A 143 36.14 41.46 -29.16
CA ARG A 143 35.60 42.71 -29.71
C ARG A 143 34.75 42.39 -30.94
N VAL A 144 33.56 42.96 -31.04
CA VAL A 144 32.60 42.70 -32.13
C VAL A 144 33.01 43.45 -33.40
N ALA A 145 33.35 44.72 -33.25
CA ALA A 145 33.90 45.57 -34.30
C ALA A 145 34.65 46.74 -33.64
N ASP A 146 35.63 47.30 -34.35
CA ASP A 146 36.34 48.54 -34.02
C ASP A 146 35.83 49.60 -35.00
N ILE A 147 34.74 50.29 -34.65
CA ILE A 147 33.98 51.15 -35.59
C ILE A 147 34.72 52.48 -35.82
N ASN A 148 35.35 53.03 -34.78
CA ASN A 148 36.24 54.19 -34.81
C ASN A 148 37.65 53.76 -34.40
N VAL A 149 38.46 53.45 -35.41
CA VAL A 149 39.82 52.93 -35.23
C VAL A 149 40.71 53.96 -34.54
N GLY A 150 41.15 53.66 -33.31
CA GLY A 150 42.12 54.48 -32.57
C GLY A 150 41.80 54.58 -31.09
N ALA A 151 42.54 55.43 -30.37
CA ALA A 151 42.42 55.53 -28.90
C ALA A 151 41.14 56.21 -28.41
N GLU A 152 40.41 56.93 -29.27
CA GLU A 152 39.15 57.59 -28.91
C GLU A 152 37.98 56.60 -28.78
N GLY A 153 37.99 55.55 -29.61
CA GLY A 153 36.97 54.51 -29.68
C GLY A 153 35.58 54.98 -30.12
N SER A 154 34.69 54.02 -30.33
CA SER A 154 33.37 54.20 -30.93
C SER A 154 32.29 54.60 -29.93
N ASN A 155 32.60 54.45 -28.64
CA ASN A 155 31.73 54.71 -27.50
C ASN A 155 30.28 54.17 -27.70
N PRO A 156 30.08 52.84 -27.86
CA PRO A 156 28.75 52.26 -28.03
C PRO A 156 27.86 52.45 -26.80
N TYR A 157 26.59 52.81 -27.02
CA TYR A 157 25.56 52.96 -25.97
C TYR A 157 24.17 52.61 -26.52
N SER A 158 23.15 52.62 -25.65
CA SER A 158 21.74 52.28 -25.98
C SER A 158 21.58 50.90 -26.62
N LEU A 159 22.36 49.91 -26.19
CA LEU A 159 22.29 48.55 -26.71
C LEU A 159 20.87 47.99 -26.51
N THR A 160 20.23 47.60 -27.61
CA THR A 160 18.83 47.16 -27.65
C THR A 160 18.71 45.95 -28.55
N ALA A 161 18.26 44.83 -28.00
CA ALA A 161 18.09 43.57 -28.74
C ALA A 161 16.70 43.50 -29.41
N ILE A 162 16.66 43.09 -30.68
CA ILE A 162 15.43 42.70 -31.40
C ILE A 162 15.71 41.38 -32.12
N GLY A 163 15.07 40.30 -31.66
CA GLY A 163 15.39 38.96 -32.15
C GLY A 163 16.87 38.63 -31.95
N ASN A 164 17.56 38.28 -33.04
CA ASN A 164 19.00 37.97 -33.04
C ASN A 164 19.89 39.17 -33.43
N THR A 165 19.33 40.38 -33.51
CA THR A 165 20.06 41.58 -33.92
C THR A 165 20.19 42.55 -32.74
N LEU A 166 21.41 43.00 -32.49
CA LEU A 166 21.69 44.09 -31.56
C LEU A 166 21.67 45.41 -32.32
N PHE A 167 20.82 46.33 -31.91
CA PHE A 167 20.87 47.73 -32.32
C PHE A 167 21.59 48.54 -31.25
N PHE A 168 22.44 49.48 -31.66
CA PHE A 168 23.19 50.32 -30.75
C PHE A 168 23.64 51.59 -31.46
N THR A 169 24.09 52.55 -30.68
CA THR A 169 24.54 53.83 -31.20
C THR A 169 26.04 53.99 -30.98
N ALA A 170 26.78 54.29 -32.03
CA ALA A 170 28.24 54.38 -32.02
C ALA A 170 28.71 55.52 -32.95
N ASN A 171 29.86 56.10 -32.61
CA ASN A 171 30.53 57.12 -33.40
C ASN A 171 31.62 56.47 -34.25
N ASP A 172 31.70 56.80 -35.53
CA ASP A 172 32.70 56.30 -36.48
C ASP A 172 33.75 57.35 -36.86
N SER A 173 33.77 58.50 -36.17
CA SER A 173 34.57 59.71 -36.41
C SER A 173 34.32 60.42 -37.75
N THR A 174 33.76 59.73 -38.75
CA THR A 174 33.58 60.24 -40.11
C THR A 174 32.19 60.84 -40.30
N ASN A 175 31.15 60.11 -39.90
CA ASN A 175 29.74 60.49 -40.02
C ASN A 175 29.14 60.81 -38.65
N GLY A 176 29.97 60.88 -37.60
CA GLY A 176 29.51 61.12 -36.24
C GLY A 176 28.76 59.92 -35.66
N ARG A 177 27.85 60.20 -34.72
CA ARG A 177 27.15 59.17 -33.95
C ARG A 177 25.83 58.77 -34.63
N ASN A 178 25.73 57.50 -35.02
CA ASN A 178 24.60 56.97 -35.79
C ASN A 178 24.08 55.63 -35.23
N LEU A 179 23.01 55.11 -35.84
CA LEU A 179 22.39 53.83 -35.49
C LEU A 179 23.08 52.68 -36.23
N TRP A 180 23.66 51.76 -35.48
CA TRP A 180 24.34 50.57 -35.96
C TRP A 180 23.57 49.32 -35.56
N LYS A 181 23.78 48.25 -36.33
CA LYS A 181 23.30 46.91 -36.00
C LYS A 181 24.39 45.87 -36.16
N THR A 182 24.29 44.80 -35.37
CA THR A 182 25.15 43.62 -35.50
C THR A 182 24.38 42.35 -35.16
N ASP A 183 24.71 41.25 -35.83
CA ASP A 183 24.32 39.89 -35.43
C ASP A 183 25.41 39.20 -34.57
N GLY A 184 26.45 39.96 -34.20
CA GLY A 184 27.63 39.47 -33.50
C GLY A 184 28.76 38.98 -34.41
N THR A 185 28.52 38.86 -35.72
CA THR A 185 29.55 38.54 -36.73
C THR A 185 29.76 39.69 -37.69
N THR A 186 28.69 40.28 -38.20
CA THR A 186 28.69 41.37 -39.17
C THR A 186 28.10 42.61 -38.53
N THR A 187 28.84 43.72 -38.57
CA THR A 187 28.40 45.01 -38.02
C THR A 187 28.20 45.99 -39.16
N THR A 188 27.02 46.59 -39.24
CA THR A 188 26.62 47.50 -40.33
C THR A 188 25.90 48.72 -39.80
N LEU A 189 26.07 49.84 -40.49
CA LEU A 189 25.27 51.04 -40.29
C LEU A 189 23.83 50.76 -40.77
N VAL A 190 22.81 51.08 -39.97
CA VAL A 190 21.40 50.82 -40.35
C VAL A 190 20.95 51.80 -41.41
N THR A 191 21.12 53.09 -41.16
CA THR A 191 20.84 54.20 -42.08
C THR A 191 21.52 55.44 -41.50
N ASP A 192 22.21 56.22 -42.34
CA ASP A 192 22.58 57.60 -41.99
C ASP A 192 21.37 58.48 -42.28
N LEU A 193 20.81 59.12 -41.25
CA LEU A 193 19.52 59.81 -41.38
C LEU A 193 19.63 61.25 -41.90
N GLY A 194 20.83 61.82 -42.03
CA GLY A 194 20.95 63.22 -42.42
C GLY A 194 22.30 63.66 -42.97
N ASN A 195 22.27 64.71 -43.79
CA ASN A 195 23.42 65.36 -44.47
C ASN A 195 24.31 66.21 -43.52
N ILE A 196 24.30 65.88 -42.23
CA ILE A 196 25.02 66.54 -41.13
C ILE A 196 25.80 65.48 -40.34
N ALA A 197 26.88 65.86 -39.67
CA ALA A 197 27.71 64.91 -38.91
C ALA A 197 26.95 64.30 -37.70
N GLY A 198 26.23 63.21 -37.95
CA GLY A 198 25.64 62.32 -36.94
C GLY A 198 24.18 62.60 -36.60
N SER A 199 23.31 61.62 -36.87
CA SER A 199 21.87 61.64 -36.52
C SER A 199 21.58 61.56 -35.00
N ASN A 200 22.61 61.28 -34.18
CA ASN A 200 22.56 61.16 -32.73
C ASN A 200 21.32 60.40 -32.19
N PRO A 201 21.10 59.13 -32.58
CA PRO A 201 19.94 58.37 -32.13
C PRO A 201 19.97 58.13 -30.61
N SER A 202 18.81 58.15 -29.96
CA SER A 202 18.67 57.94 -28.53
C SER A 202 17.30 57.35 -28.19
N PHE A 203 17.14 56.88 -26.94
CA PHE A 203 15.91 56.26 -26.45
C PHE A 203 15.43 55.07 -27.30
N LEU A 204 16.37 54.25 -27.77
CA LEU A 204 16.09 53.05 -28.53
C LEU A 204 15.15 52.13 -27.73
N THR A 205 13.99 51.84 -28.31
CA THR A 205 12.92 51.06 -27.68
C THR A 205 12.43 50.01 -28.67
N ALA A 206 12.61 48.75 -28.31
CA ALA A 206 12.12 47.61 -29.09
C ALA A 206 10.61 47.44 -28.90
N VAL A 207 9.90 47.29 -30.01
CA VAL A 207 8.44 47.18 -30.07
C VAL A 207 8.09 46.12 -31.12
N GLY A 208 7.92 44.87 -30.67
CA GLY A 208 7.87 43.72 -31.57
C GLY A 208 9.17 43.60 -32.39
N ASN A 209 9.03 43.58 -33.72
CA ASN A 209 10.18 43.53 -34.66
C ASN A 209 10.60 44.93 -35.16
N THR A 210 10.13 46.00 -34.52
CA THR A 210 10.43 47.38 -34.92
C THR A 210 11.16 48.10 -33.80
N LEU A 211 12.24 48.80 -34.13
CA LEU A 211 12.93 49.69 -33.23
C LEU A 211 12.38 51.10 -33.39
N PHE A 212 11.89 51.70 -32.32
CA PHE A 212 11.57 53.12 -32.25
C PHE A 212 12.69 53.88 -31.56
N PHE A 213 13.01 55.06 -32.05
CA PHE A 213 14.09 55.88 -31.49
C PHE A 213 13.89 57.35 -31.83
N SER A 214 14.52 58.20 -31.04
CA SER A 214 14.61 59.64 -31.29
C SER A 214 15.89 59.94 -32.05
N ALA A 215 15.82 60.62 -33.19
CA ALA A 215 17.00 60.99 -33.98
C ALA A 215 16.77 62.29 -34.75
N ILE A 216 17.88 62.93 -35.11
CA ILE A 216 17.89 64.10 -35.97
C ILE A 216 17.84 63.61 -37.42
N GLY A 217 16.79 64.02 -38.15
CA GLY A 217 16.60 63.68 -39.57
C GLY A 217 17.42 64.60 -40.47
N ASP A 218 17.01 65.86 -40.57
CA ASP A 218 17.71 66.88 -41.37
C ASP A 218 17.60 68.26 -40.72
N ASP A 219 18.23 69.26 -41.34
CA ASP A 219 18.19 70.66 -40.90
C ASP A 219 16.77 71.28 -40.95
N THR A 220 15.78 70.57 -41.50
CA THR A 220 14.39 71.05 -41.65
C THR A 220 13.41 70.42 -40.67
N THR A 221 13.66 69.20 -40.20
CA THR A 221 12.76 68.42 -39.33
C THR A 221 13.26 68.29 -37.89
N GLY A 222 14.55 68.56 -37.63
CA GLY A 222 15.10 68.48 -36.27
C GLY A 222 15.04 67.06 -35.68
N ARG A 223 14.93 66.95 -34.35
CA ARG A 223 14.89 65.65 -33.65
C ARG A 223 13.45 65.16 -33.52
N GLU A 224 13.16 64.05 -34.19
CA GLU A 224 11.82 63.48 -34.31
C GLU A 224 11.76 62.00 -33.94
N LEU A 225 10.56 61.40 -33.99
CA LEU A 225 10.33 59.98 -33.71
C LEU A 225 10.50 59.16 -34.99
N TRP A 226 11.48 58.26 -34.98
CA TRP A 226 11.80 57.38 -36.08
C TRP A 226 11.52 55.92 -35.74
N LYS A 227 11.32 55.11 -36.78
CA LYS A 227 11.24 53.67 -36.66
C LYS A 227 12.05 52.94 -37.72
N THR A 228 12.57 51.78 -37.38
CA THR A 228 13.25 50.89 -38.34
C THR A 228 12.94 49.42 -38.04
N ASP A 229 12.85 48.61 -39.09
CA ASP A 229 12.87 47.13 -39.01
C ASP A 229 14.29 46.56 -39.23
N GLY A 230 15.30 47.44 -39.31
CA GLY A 230 16.67 47.10 -39.63
C GLY A 230 16.98 47.06 -41.12
N THR A 231 15.98 47.15 -42.00
CA THR A 231 16.16 47.26 -43.46
C THR A 231 15.62 48.58 -44.01
N THR A 232 14.47 49.04 -43.51
CA THR A 232 13.87 50.32 -43.89
C THR A 232 13.69 51.18 -42.66
N THR A 233 14.15 52.43 -42.75
CA THR A 233 14.01 53.43 -41.69
C THR A 233 13.07 54.53 -42.16
N ARG A 234 12.11 54.91 -41.30
CA ARG A 234 11.05 55.87 -41.64
C ARG A 234 10.73 56.78 -40.47
N LEU A 235 10.42 58.03 -40.78
CA LEU A 235 9.78 58.96 -39.84
C LEU A 235 8.40 58.40 -39.47
N VAL A 236 8.06 58.41 -38.17
CA VAL A 236 6.75 57.93 -37.69
C VAL A 236 5.67 58.98 -37.96
N ALA A 237 5.95 60.20 -37.53
CA ALA A 237 5.20 61.41 -37.82
C ALA A 237 6.11 62.60 -37.56
N ASP A 238 5.98 63.66 -38.36
CA ASP A 238 6.52 64.97 -38.02
C ASP A 238 5.56 65.59 -37.01
N LEU A 239 5.96 65.57 -35.74
CA LEU A 239 5.11 66.06 -34.65
C LEU A 239 5.17 67.59 -34.53
N TYR A 240 6.13 68.24 -35.21
CA TYR A 240 6.23 69.70 -35.26
C TYR A 240 6.60 70.23 -36.67
N PRO A 241 5.62 70.28 -37.60
CA PRO A 241 5.86 70.70 -38.96
C PRO A 241 6.02 72.24 -39.11
N GLY A 242 7.16 72.71 -39.63
CA GLY A 242 7.37 74.12 -40.01
C GLY A 242 8.79 74.47 -40.52
N GLU A 243 8.91 75.40 -41.48
CA GLU A 243 10.21 75.89 -41.97
C GLU A 243 11.02 76.56 -40.85
N ALA A 244 12.23 76.05 -40.62
CA ALA A 244 13.16 76.58 -39.64
C ALA A 244 13.59 78.02 -39.99
N ARG A 245 12.92 79.02 -39.41
CA ARG A 245 13.60 80.29 -39.11
C ARG A 245 14.12 80.17 -37.68
N PHE A 246 15.44 80.12 -37.54
CA PHE A 246 16.20 80.08 -36.29
C PHE A 246 16.40 78.71 -35.59
N GLY A 247 16.22 77.58 -36.29
CA GLY A 247 16.76 76.29 -35.82
C GLY A 247 16.02 75.60 -34.66
N GLU A 248 14.75 75.93 -34.43
CA GLU A 248 13.96 75.42 -33.29
C GLU A 248 12.76 74.53 -33.70
N SER A 249 12.75 73.91 -34.88
CA SER A 249 11.72 72.95 -35.29
C SER A 249 12.05 71.52 -34.87
N SER A 250 11.80 71.14 -33.61
CA SER A 250 12.10 69.78 -33.11
C SER A 250 11.14 69.34 -31.99
N SER A 251 10.37 68.27 -32.20
CA SER A 251 9.48 67.69 -31.17
C SER A 251 10.24 67.00 -30.03
N SER A 252 11.52 66.69 -30.25
CA SER A 252 12.47 66.12 -29.29
C SER A 252 11.92 64.93 -28.47
N PRO A 253 11.44 63.84 -29.12
CA PRO A 253 10.87 62.69 -28.41
C PRO A 253 11.89 62.07 -27.47
N SER A 254 11.42 61.68 -26.29
CA SER A 254 12.26 61.25 -25.18
C SER A 254 11.47 60.35 -24.22
N TYR A 255 12.17 59.52 -23.44
CA TYR A 255 11.56 58.56 -22.50
C TYR A 255 10.57 57.59 -23.18
N LEU A 256 10.93 57.11 -24.37
CA LEU A 256 10.15 56.12 -25.10
C LEU A 256 9.98 54.86 -24.22
N THR A 257 8.74 54.45 -24.01
CA THR A 257 8.37 53.33 -23.15
C THR A 257 7.20 52.58 -23.79
N ALA A 258 7.40 51.30 -24.11
CA ALA A 258 6.33 50.45 -24.62
C ALA A 258 5.51 49.87 -23.47
N VAL A 259 4.18 49.99 -23.53
CA VAL A 259 3.24 49.35 -22.60
C VAL A 259 2.16 48.66 -23.43
N GLY A 260 2.19 47.33 -23.46
CA GLY A 260 1.34 46.55 -24.38
C GLY A 260 1.55 47.02 -25.82
N ASP A 261 0.45 47.28 -26.52
CA ASP A 261 0.44 47.72 -27.92
C ASP A 261 0.49 49.25 -28.09
N THR A 262 0.94 49.98 -27.07
CA THR A 262 1.07 51.44 -27.12
C THR A 262 2.49 51.86 -26.76
N LEU A 263 3.11 52.68 -27.62
CA LEU A 263 4.37 53.36 -27.33
C LEU A 263 4.05 54.72 -26.72
N PHE A 264 4.48 54.92 -25.48
CA PHE A 264 4.41 56.20 -24.79
C PHE A 264 5.75 56.93 -24.90
N PHE A 265 5.72 58.25 -25.12
CA PHE A 265 6.92 59.08 -25.14
C PHE A 265 6.54 60.52 -24.80
N ALA A 266 7.49 61.30 -24.32
CA ALA A 266 7.26 62.73 -24.10
C ALA A 266 7.96 63.57 -25.17
N ALA A 267 7.21 64.48 -25.78
CA ALA A 267 7.60 65.33 -26.91
C ALA A 267 6.82 66.66 -26.86
N THR A 268 7.36 67.70 -27.48
CA THR A 268 6.71 69.02 -27.58
C THR A 268 5.85 69.10 -28.84
N GLU A 269 4.65 69.68 -28.75
CA GLU A 269 3.79 69.97 -29.92
C GLU A 269 4.12 71.29 -30.66
N GLY A 270 5.18 72.00 -30.23
CA GLY A 270 5.65 73.22 -30.86
C GLY A 270 5.14 74.54 -30.27
N ASN A 271 5.71 75.65 -30.78
CA ASN A 271 5.34 77.01 -30.36
C ASN A 271 4.38 77.64 -31.38
N SER A 272 3.12 77.85 -31.03
CA SER A 272 2.24 78.70 -31.85
C SER A 272 2.64 80.16 -31.65
N PHE A 273 3.20 80.80 -32.68
CA PHE A 273 3.60 82.22 -32.70
C PHE A 273 2.44 83.23 -32.62
N THR A 274 1.29 82.84 -32.07
CA THR A 274 0.13 83.70 -31.84
C THR A 274 -0.21 83.71 -30.35
N GLY A 275 0.50 84.53 -29.57
CA GLY A 275 0.08 85.02 -28.25
C GLY A 275 -0.14 83.98 -27.14
N ASP A 276 0.81 83.96 -26.19
CA ASP A 276 0.59 83.70 -24.76
C ASP A 276 0.22 82.30 -24.23
N TYR A 277 0.64 81.20 -24.86
CA TYR A 277 0.88 79.95 -24.11
C TYR A 277 2.06 79.17 -24.68
N TYR A 278 3.19 79.14 -23.96
CA TYR A 278 4.24 78.15 -24.18
C TYR A 278 3.64 76.76 -23.92
N ARG A 279 3.40 75.98 -24.97
CA ARG A 279 2.99 74.59 -24.81
C ARG A 279 4.21 73.77 -24.42
N GLY A 280 4.03 72.94 -23.41
CA GLY A 280 5.13 72.29 -22.71
C GLY A 280 5.57 71.04 -23.45
N ARG A 281 6.14 70.10 -22.70
CA ARG A 281 6.47 68.77 -23.20
C ARG A 281 5.42 67.82 -22.65
N GLU A 282 4.55 67.31 -23.51
CA GLU A 282 3.42 66.43 -23.14
C GLU A 282 3.75 64.94 -23.30
N LEU A 283 2.91 64.08 -22.72
CA LEU A 283 2.95 62.63 -22.91
C LEU A 283 2.11 62.23 -24.13
N TRP A 284 2.73 61.57 -25.09
CA TRP A 284 2.14 61.07 -26.33
C TRP A 284 1.96 59.56 -26.27
N ALA A 285 0.96 59.05 -27.01
CA ALA A 285 0.66 57.64 -27.13
C ALA A 285 0.49 57.24 -28.60
N LEU A 286 1.28 56.26 -29.06
CA LEU A 286 1.20 55.69 -30.40
C LEU A 286 0.75 54.22 -30.31
N ASN A 287 -0.46 53.93 -30.77
CA ASN A 287 -0.98 52.57 -30.83
C ASN A 287 -0.38 51.81 -32.03
N TRP A 288 0.20 50.63 -31.80
CA TRP A 288 0.90 49.83 -32.80
C TRP A 288 0.41 48.37 -32.89
N ALA A 289 -0.77 48.07 -32.32
CA ALA A 289 -1.34 46.72 -32.28
C ALA A 289 -1.43 46.06 -33.68
N LEU A 290 -0.81 44.89 -33.83
CA LEU A 290 -1.01 44.05 -35.00
C LEU A 290 -2.45 43.52 -35.02
N PRO A 291 -3.08 43.37 -36.21
CA PRO A 291 -4.40 42.75 -36.28
C PRO A 291 -4.35 41.29 -35.79
N SER A 292 -5.35 40.88 -35.02
CA SER A 292 -5.50 39.49 -34.54
C SER A 292 -6.32 38.66 -35.52
N ILE A 293 -5.87 37.45 -35.81
CA ILE A 293 -6.55 36.50 -36.70
C ILE A 293 -7.17 35.36 -35.91
N THR A 294 -8.46 35.18 -36.06
CA THR A 294 -9.21 34.03 -35.56
C THR A 294 -9.67 33.17 -36.73
N LEU A 295 -9.86 31.89 -36.47
CA LEU A 295 -10.32 30.90 -37.43
C LEU A 295 -11.55 30.19 -36.84
N TYR A 296 -12.57 29.99 -37.66
CA TYR A 296 -13.72 29.16 -37.34
C TYR A 296 -14.22 28.47 -38.61
N ILE A 297 -15.04 27.43 -38.42
CA ILE A 297 -15.59 26.63 -39.50
C ILE A 297 -17.12 26.63 -39.41
N SER A 298 -17.81 26.70 -40.55
CA SER A 298 -19.25 26.48 -40.62
C SER A 298 -19.67 26.01 -42.01
N PRO A 299 -20.33 24.85 -42.14
CA PRO A 299 -20.68 23.92 -41.07
C PRO A 299 -19.44 23.17 -40.53
N ALA A 300 -19.55 22.61 -39.31
CA ALA A 300 -18.50 21.80 -38.71
C ALA A 300 -18.49 20.32 -39.19
N PHE A 301 -19.58 19.88 -39.81
CA PHE A 301 -19.78 18.52 -40.31
C PHE A 301 -20.44 18.59 -41.69
N VAL A 302 -19.98 17.74 -42.60
CA VAL A 302 -20.53 17.53 -43.96
C VAL A 302 -20.54 16.04 -44.25
N THR A 303 -21.30 15.57 -45.24
CA THR A 303 -21.18 14.18 -45.73
C THR A 303 -20.27 14.13 -46.96
N GLU A 304 -19.73 12.96 -47.27
CA GLU A 304 -18.88 12.72 -48.46
C GLU A 304 -19.61 13.05 -49.78
N ASP A 305 -20.89 12.69 -49.89
CA ASP A 305 -21.75 13.05 -51.02
C ASP A 305 -22.42 14.43 -50.87
N GLY A 306 -22.08 15.18 -49.82
CA GLY A 306 -22.84 16.32 -49.34
C GLY A 306 -22.46 17.69 -49.92
N ASN A 307 -23.46 18.43 -50.40
CA ASN A 307 -23.49 19.89 -50.36
C ASN A 307 -24.11 20.29 -49.01
N PRO A 308 -23.45 21.09 -48.15
CA PRO A 308 -22.36 22.03 -48.44
C PRO A 308 -20.94 21.56 -48.12
N ASN A 309 -19.96 22.31 -48.64
CA ASN A 309 -18.54 22.16 -48.34
C ASN A 309 -18.19 22.65 -46.92
N LEU A 310 -17.03 22.24 -46.41
CA LEU A 310 -16.44 22.80 -45.21
C LEU A 310 -15.83 24.19 -45.52
N LEU A 311 -16.37 25.24 -44.89
CA LEU A 311 -15.91 26.62 -45.08
C LEU A 311 -15.14 27.11 -43.84
N TYR A 312 -13.82 27.20 -43.99
CA TYR A 312 -12.93 27.78 -43.00
C TYR A 312 -12.84 29.28 -43.17
N THR A 313 -13.42 30.03 -42.24
CA THR A 313 -13.43 31.49 -42.27
C THR A 313 -12.37 32.04 -41.33
N PHE A 314 -11.38 32.70 -41.92
CA PHE A 314 -10.38 33.48 -41.23
C PHE A 314 -10.94 34.88 -41.00
N ARG A 315 -10.93 35.35 -39.75
CA ARG A 315 -11.45 36.66 -39.35
C ARG A 315 -10.35 37.51 -38.74
N ARG A 316 -10.19 38.71 -39.29
CA ARG A 316 -9.24 39.74 -38.87
C ARG A 316 -9.93 40.77 -37.96
N THR A 317 -9.35 41.01 -36.79
CA THR A 317 -9.78 42.05 -35.84
C THR A 317 -8.65 43.06 -35.67
N GLY A 318 -8.93 44.35 -35.87
CA GLY A 318 -7.93 45.43 -35.88
C GLY A 318 -7.92 46.19 -37.21
N ALA A 319 -6.81 46.85 -37.55
CA ALA A 319 -6.70 47.62 -38.78
C ALA A 319 -6.91 46.75 -40.03
N THR A 320 -7.77 47.17 -40.96
CA THR A 320 -8.07 46.46 -42.24
C THR A 320 -7.55 47.20 -43.47
N THR A 321 -6.94 48.38 -43.30
CA THR A 321 -6.57 49.31 -44.39
C THR A 321 -5.63 48.70 -45.44
N SER A 322 -4.65 47.91 -45.02
CA SER A 322 -3.73 47.20 -45.92
C SER A 322 -4.12 45.74 -46.09
N ALA A 323 -3.83 45.16 -47.26
CA ALA A 323 -3.92 43.72 -47.47
C ALA A 323 -3.02 42.95 -46.48
N LEU A 324 -3.42 41.72 -46.14
CA LEU A 324 -2.69 40.88 -45.18
C LEU A 324 -2.68 39.42 -45.67
N THR A 325 -1.51 38.79 -45.64
CA THR A 325 -1.34 37.37 -45.94
C THR A 325 -1.12 36.61 -44.63
N VAL A 326 -1.96 35.61 -44.37
CA VAL A 326 -1.94 34.81 -43.15
C VAL A 326 -1.53 33.38 -43.48
N ASN A 327 -0.69 32.79 -42.63
CA ASN A 327 -0.19 31.44 -42.79
C ASN A 327 -1.08 30.45 -42.02
N TYR A 328 -1.28 29.25 -42.58
CA TYR A 328 -1.94 28.14 -41.90
C TYR A 328 -1.34 26.80 -42.33
N THR A 329 -1.54 25.77 -41.53
CA THR A 329 -1.21 24.37 -41.87
C THR A 329 -2.47 23.52 -41.86
N ALA A 330 -2.48 22.46 -42.65
CA ALA A 330 -3.53 21.44 -42.66
C ALA A 330 -3.04 20.16 -41.98
N SER A 331 -3.94 19.48 -41.28
CA SER A 331 -3.79 18.15 -40.69
C SER A 331 -5.16 17.45 -40.69
N GLY A 332 -5.26 16.26 -40.11
CA GLY A 332 -6.50 15.47 -40.06
C GLY A 332 -6.27 14.02 -40.44
N THR A 333 -7.35 13.24 -40.44
CA THR A 333 -7.34 11.84 -40.89
C THR A 333 -7.67 11.69 -42.36
N ALA A 334 -8.37 12.66 -42.95
CA ALA A 334 -8.75 12.63 -44.36
C ALA A 334 -7.55 12.88 -45.28
N THR A 335 -7.57 12.22 -46.43
CA THR A 335 -6.54 12.17 -47.46
C THR A 335 -6.92 13.04 -48.66
N LEU A 336 -6.01 13.93 -49.06
CA LEU A 336 -6.21 14.77 -50.25
C LEU A 336 -6.29 13.90 -51.52
N GLY A 337 -7.37 14.07 -52.27
CA GLY A 337 -7.60 13.42 -53.56
C GLY A 337 -8.36 12.09 -53.46
N THR A 338 -8.45 11.51 -52.27
CA THR A 338 -9.41 10.44 -51.96
C THR A 338 -10.65 11.08 -51.33
N ASP A 339 -10.49 11.72 -50.17
CA ASP A 339 -11.63 12.03 -49.29
C ASP A 339 -12.05 13.51 -49.41
N TYR A 340 -11.12 14.39 -49.82
CA TYR A 340 -11.42 15.79 -50.13
C TYR A 340 -10.50 16.41 -51.18
N THR A 341 -10.91 17.57 -51.69
CA THR A 341 -10.14 18.49 -52.54
C THR A 341 -10.23 19.95 -52.03
N GLY A 342 -9.55 20.89 -52.70
CA GLY A 342 -9.68 22.33 -52.43
C GLY A 342 -8.59 22.96 -51.56
N ILE A 343 -7.85 22.15 -50.78
CA ILE A 343 -6.64 22.56 -50.07
C ILE A 343 -5.50 21.57 -50.31
N ALA A 344 -4.26 22.00 -50.20
CA ALA A 344 -3.09 21.15 -50.40
C ALA A 344 -2.75 20.31 -49.15
N ALA A 345 -2.01 19.21 -49.35
CA ALA A 345 -1.79 18.13 -48.38
C ALA A 345 -1.19 18.58 -47.03
N ALA A 346 -1.43 17.74 -46.01
CA ALA A 346 -1.03 17.96 -44.62
C ALA A 346 0.47 18.24 -44.44
N GLY A 347 0.81 19.00 -43.41
CA GLY A 347 2.20 19.26 -43.00
C GLY A 347 2.94 20.34 -43.80
N THR A 348 2.30 20.98 -44.76
CA THR A 348 2.90 22.10 -45.52
C THR A 348 2.24 23.43 -45.15
N THR A 349 3.04 24.47 -44.93
CA THR A 349 2.53 25.83 -44.67
C THR A 349 1.87 26.39 -45.93
N LYS A 350 0.66 26.90 -45.77
CA LYS A 350 -0.19 27.53 -46.79
C LYS A 350 -0.49 28.97 -46.40
N THR A 351 -1.04 29.73 -47.33
CA THR A 351 -1.42 31.12 -47.10
C THR A 351 -2.85 31.39 -47.53
N VAL A 352 -3.50 32.32 -46.83
CA VAL A 352 -4.78 32.92 -47.20
C VAL A 352 -4.62 34.44 -47.19
N ARG A 353 -5.18 35.11 -48.20
CA ARG A 353 -5.02 36.56 -48.39
C ARG A 353 -6.30 37.31 -48.05
N PHE A 354 -6.19 38.25 -47.11
CA PHE A 354 -7.16 39.31 -46.89
C PHE A 354 -6.89 40.44 -47.89
N ALA A 355 -7.90 40.84 -48.65
CA ALA A 355 -7.83 42.07 -49.45
C ALA A 355 -7.79 43.31 -48.54
N ALA A 356 -7.25 44.42 -49.04
CA ALA A 356 -7.36 45.72 -48.36
C ALA A 356 -8.83 46.07 -48.12
N GLY A 357 -9.16 46.51 -46.91
CA GLY A 357 -10.53 46.76 -46.44
C GLY A 357 -11.30 45.52 -45.99
N SER A 358 -10.81 44.29 -46.24
CA SER A 358 -11.52 43.06 -45.85
C SER A 358 -11.18 42.60 -44.43
N ALA A 359 -12.23 42.26 -43.67
CA ALA A 359 -12.13 41.65 -42.35
C ALA A 359 -12.17 40.11 -42.38
N THR A 360 -12.47 39.50 -43.53
CA THR A 360 -12.60 38.03 -43.66
C THR A 360 -11.90 37.49 -44.91
N ALA A 361 -11.44 36.25 -44.83
CA ALA A 361 -11.01 35.44 -45.97
C ALA A 361 -11.46 33.99 -45.73
N ILE A 362 -11.80 33.26 -46.80
CA ILE A 362 -12.37 31.91 -46.70
C ILE A 362 -11.46 30.93 -47.44
N VAL A 363 -11.28 29.76 -46.84
CA VAL A 363 -10.70 28.57 -47.45
C VAL A 363 -11.77 27.49 -47.49
N THR A 364 -11.97 26.88 -48.66
CA THR A 364 -12.99 25.85 -48.87
C THR A 364 -12.34 24.49 -49.00
N VAL A 365 -12.86 23.52 -48.26
CA VAL A 365 -12.53 22.10 -48.37
C VAL A 365 -13.76 21.38 -48.92
N ASN A 366 -13.61 20.73 -50.08
CA ASN A 366 -14.71 20.05 -50.77
C ASN A 366 -14.57 18.54 -50.53
N PRO A 367 -15.52 17.87 -49.87
CA PRO A 367 -15.56 16.41 -49.80
C PRO A 367 -15.59 15.78 -51.19
N THR A 368 -15.06 14.56 -51.30
CA THR A 368 -15.16 13.75 -52.52
C THR A 368 -16.20 12.65 -52.29
N ALA A 369 -17.13 12.48 -53.24
CA ALA A 369 -18.14 11.44 -53.22
C ALA A 369 -17.57 10.09 -53.68
N ASP A 370 -17.86 9.00 -52.96
CA ASP A 370 -17.66 7.64 -53.46
C ASP A 370 -18.72 6.61 -52.95
N THR A 371 -18.39 5.32 -52.88
CA THR A 371 -19.34 4.24 -52.49
C THR A 371 -18.73 3.25 -51.48
N THR A 372 -17.57 3.60 -50.94
CA THR A 372 -16.76 2.77 -50.06
C THR A 372 -17.12 3.09 -48.62
N PHE A 373 -17.67 2.11 -47.92
CA PHE A 373 -17.86 2.28 -46.48
C PHE A 373 -16.52 2.47 -45.76
N GLU A 374 -16.33 3.65 -45.20
CA GLU A 374 -15.19 4.07 -44.42
C GLU A 374 -15.60 4.73 -43.09
N ALA A 375 -14.62 5.12 -42.28
CA ALA A 375 -14.89 5.79 -41.01
C ALA A 375 -15.01 7.30 -41.23
N ASN A 376 -15.80 8.00 -40.41
CA ASN A 376 -15.84 9.47 -40.47
C ASN A 376 -14.44 10.05 -40.28
N GLU A 377 -14.09 11.00 -41.13
CA GLU A 377 -12.75 11.56 -41.22
C GLU A 377 -12.72 13.03 -40.87
N THR A 378 -11.52 13.57 -40.69
CA THR A 378 -11.32 14.95 -40.26
C THR A 378 -10.34 15.68 -41.15
N VAL A 379 -10.63 16.95 -41.38
CA VAL A 379 -9.68 17.94 -41.90
C VAL A 379 -9.57 19.02 -40.84
N ALA A 380 -8.36 19.42 -40.47
CA ALA A 380 -8.11 20.42 -39.45
C ALA A 380 -7.15 21.49 -39.95
N LEU A 381 -7.51 22.76 -39.76
CA LEU A 381 -6.67 23.91 -40.11
C LEU A 381 -6.16 24.60 -38.85
N THR A 382 -4.85 24.86 -38.81
CA THR A 382 -4.18 25.54 -37.70
C THR A 382 -3.52 26.82 -38.20
N LEU A 383 -3.75 27.95 -37.51
CA LEU A 383 -3.04 29.19 -37.81
C LEU A 383 -1.55 29.02 -37.51
N ALA A 384 -0.70 29.43 -38.44
CA ALA A 384 0.75 29.37 -38.30
C ALA A 384 1.34 30.77 -38.06
N ALA A 385 2.52 30.83 -37.47
CA ALA A 385 3.20 32.10 -37.24
C ALA A 385 3.52 32.82 -38.58
N GLY A 386 3.46 34.14 -38.56
CA GLY A 386 3.80 34.99 -39.69
C GLY A 386 4.03 36.44 -39.26
N THR A 387 4.24 37.33 -40.23
CA THR A 387 4.50 38.74 -39.98
C THR A 387 3.23 39.57 -40.17
N GLY A 388 3.07 40.63 -39.38
CA GLY A 388 1.98 41.59 -39.55
C GLY A 388 0.64 41.19 -38.93
N TYR A 389 0.57 40.12 -38.12
CA TYR A 389 -0.62 39.73 -37.38
C TYR A 389 -0.27 38.93 -36.10
N THR A 390 -1.24 38.81 -35.19
CA THR A 390 -1.19 37.90 -34.04
C THR A 390 -2.19 36.75 -34.23
N ILE A 391 -1.88 35.58 -33.67
CA ILE A 391 -2.75 34.40 -33.72
C ILE A 391 -3.77 34.49 -32.57
N GLY A 392 -5.04 34.65 -32.90
CA GLY A 392 -6.17 34.65 -31.96
C GLY A 392 -6.76 33.26 -31.72
N THR A 393 -6.75 32.37 -32.73
CA THR A 393 -7.13 30.95 -32.56
C THR A 393 -5.88 30.08 -32.55
N THR A 394 -5.47 29.65 -31.36
CA THR A 394 -4.22 28.89 -31.16
C THR A 394 -4.38 27.37 -31.35
N THR A 395 -5.62 26.87 -31.35
CA THR A 395 -5.93 25.45 -31.54
C THR A 395 -6.34 25.18 -32.98
N ALA A 396 -6.10 23.95 -33.44
CA ALA A 396 -6.61 23.51 -34.73
C ALA A 396 -8.16 23.61 -34.75
N VAL A 397 -8.70 24.15 -35.85
CA VAL A 397 -10.13 24.15 -36.12
C VAL A 397 -10.41 22.95 -37.00
N THR A 398 -11.27 22.06 -36.54
CA THR A 398 -11.53 20.77 -37.19
C THR A 398 -12.92 20.73 -37.79
N GLY A 399 -13.01 20.31 -39.04
CA GLY A 399 -14.23 19.89 -39.71
C GLY A 399 -14.22 18.39 -39.96
N THR A 400 -15.38 17.77 -39.91
CA THR A 400 -15.56 16.33 -40.11
C THR A 400 -16.29 16.05 -41.41
N ILE A 401 -15.80 15.08 -42.16
CA ILE A 401 -16.45 14.48 -43.32
C ILE A 401 -17.05 13.17 -42.83
N ASN A 402 -18.37 13.06 -42.84
CA ASN A 402 -19.08 11.87 -42.40
C ASN A 402 -19.28 10.92 -43.57
N ASN A 403 -18.98 9.65 -43.37
CA ASN A 403 -19.35 8.57 -44.28
C ASN A 403 -20.89 8.46 -44.28
N ASP A 404 -21.51 8.51 -45.45
CA ASP A 404 -22.92 8.20 -45.68
C ASP A 404 -23.14 6.88 -46.44
N ASP A 405 -22.06 6.17 -46.79
CA ASP A 405 -22.11 4.83 -47.35
C ASP A 405 -22.60 3.74 -46.38
N LEU A 406 -23.24 2.72 -46.95
CA LEU A 406 -23.79 1.59 -46.19
C LEU A 406 -22.69 0.57 -45.85
N ALA A 407 -22.52 0.31 -44.55
CA ALA A 407 -21.63 -0.75 -44.06
C ALA A 407 -21.96 -2.13 -44.67
N PRO A 408 -20.96 -2.95 -45.05
CA PRO A 408 -21.19 -4.32 -45.50
C PRO A 408 -21.93 -5.14 -44.43
N THR A 409 -23.08 -5.73 -44.75
CA THR A 409 -23.84 -6.55 -43.79
C THR A 409 -23.14 -7.89 -43.57
N LEU A 410 -22.31 -7.99 -42.54
CA LEU A 410 -21.68 -9.25 -42.13
C LEU A 410 -22.73 -10.22 -41.53
N PRO A 411 -22.60 -11.54 -41.75
CA PRO A 411 -23.43 -12.51 -41.08
C PRO A 411 -23.24 -12.46 -39.55
N ARG A 412 -24.33 -12.52 -38.79
CA ARG A 412 -24.32 -12.52 -37.32
C ARG A 412 -24.34 -13.94 -36.78
N VAL A 413 -23.37 -14.30 -35.93
CA VAL A 413 -23.18 -15.65 -35.37
C VAL A 413 -23.61 -15.70 -33.90
N THR A 414 -24.48 -16.64 -33.56
CA THR A 414 -24.92 -16.94 -32.19
C THR A 414 -24.46 -18.33 -31.80
N LEU A 415 -24.38 -18.57 -30.50
CA LEU A 415 -23.99 -19.84 -29.90
C LEU A 415 -25.06 -20.26 -28.89
N ALA A 416 -25.39 -21.55 -28.88
CA ALA A 416 -26.26 -22.18 -27.90
C ALA A 416 -25.75 -23.60 -27.60
N VAL A 417 -26.07 -24.14 -26.43
CA VAL A 417 -25.79 -25.53 -26.06
C VAL A 417 -27.11 -26.25 -25.77
N SER A 418 -27.23 -27.48 -26.27
CA SER A 418 -28.37 -28.34 -25.95
C SER A 418 -27.94 -29.81 -25.95
N PRO A 419 -28.30 -30.60 -24.91
CA PRO A 419 -28.94 -30.16 -23.67
C PRO A 419 -28.04 -29.22 -22.84
N ALA A 420 -28.63 -28.43 -21.94
CA ALA A 420 -27.88 -27.49 -21.09
C ALA A 420 -27.04 -28.19 -20.01
N SER A 421 -27.39 -29.44 -19.70
CA SER A 421 -26.61 -30.30 -18.80
C SER A 421 -26.74 -31.76 -19.21
N VAL A 422 -25.71 -32.54 -18.93
CA VAL A 422 -25.67 -34.00 -19.12
C VAL A 422 -25.17 -34.66 -17.84
N ALA A 423 -25.50 -35.93 -17.63
CA ALA A 423 -24.84 -36.74 -16.60
C ALA A 423 -23.47 -37.17 -17.12
N GLU A 424 -22.50 -37.32 -16.22
CA GLU A 424 -21.15 -37.77 -16.50
C GLU A 424 -21.13 -39.18 -17.13
N ASP A 425 -21.83 -40.15 -16.54
CA ASP A 425 -22.00 -41.51 -17.09
C ASP A 425 -23.14 -41.63 -18.11
N GLY A 426 -23.74 -40.49 -18.47
CA GLY A 426 -24.87 -40.42 -19.38
C GLY A 426 -24.50 -40.68 -20.84
N ALA A 427 -25.43 -41.25 -21.62
CA ALA A 427 -25.25 -41.43 -23.07
C ALA A 427 -25.33 -40.13 -23.89
N ALA A 428 -25.62 -38.99 -23.26
CA ALA A 428 -25.84 -37.70 -23.92
C ALA A 428 -24.61 -36.81 -23.82
N ASN A 429 -24.27 -36.12 -24.91
CA ASN A 429 -23.16 -35.18 -24.98
C ASN A 429 -23.67 -33.73 -24.96
N LEU A 430 -22.83 -32.79 -24.53
CA LEU A 430 -23.11 -31.36 -24.69
C LEU A 430 -22.83 -30.95 -26.14
N VAL A 431 -23.88 -30.56 -26.87
CA VAL A 431 -23.76 -30.11 -28.27
C VAL A 431 -23.87 -28.60 -28.36
N TYR A 432 -22.75 -27.96 -28.68
CA TYR A 432 -22.66 -26.53 -28.95
C TYR A 432 -22.97 -26.25 -30.41
N THR A 433 -24.07 -25.55 -30.66
CA THR A 433 -24.52 -25.18 -32.00
C THR A 433 -24.24 -23.70 -32.26
N PHE A 434 -23.36 -23.44 -33.22
CA PHE A 434 -23.10 -22.13 -33.78
C PHE A 434 -24.10 -21.89 -34.90
N SER A 435 -24.84 -20.79 -34.86
CA SER A 435 -25.87 -20.43 -35.85
C SER A 435 -25.56 -19.08 -36.46
N ARG A 436 -25.48 -18.99 -37.79
CA ARG A 436 -25.29 -17.72 -38.51
C ARG A 436 -26.58 -17.24 -39.17
N THR A 437 -26.83 -15.94 -39.08
CA THR A 437 -27.95 -15.23 -39.72
C THR A 437 -27.39 -14.19 -40.70
N GLY A 438 -27.98 -14.04 -41.88
CA GLY A 438 -27.43 -13.25 -42.99
C GLY A 438 -26.87 -14.12 -44.12
N ALA A 439 -25.79 -13.68 -44.78
CA ALA A 439 -25.23 -14.36 -45.94
C ALA A 439 -24.67 -15.75 -45.61
N THR A 440 -25.15 -16.79 -46.31
CA THR A 440 -24.68 -18.18 -46.19
C THR A 440 -23.90 -18.67 -47.40
N THR A 441 -23.81 -17.89 -48.47
CA THR A 441 -23.26 -18.30 -49.78
C THR A 441 -21.79 -18.75 -49.70
N SER A 442 -20.96 -18.04 -48.95
CA SER A 442 -19.55 -18.41 -48.72
C SER A 442 -19.38 -19.23 -47.44
N ALA A 443 -18.33 -20.06 -47.38
CA ALA A 443 -17.89 -20.68 -46.15
C ALA A 443 -17.43 -19.60 -45.14
N LEU A 444 -17.58 -19.87 -43.84
CA LEU A 444 -17.23 -18.94 -42.76
C LEU A 444 -16.50 -19.69 -41.64
N THR A 445 -15.36 -19.18 -41.20
CA THR A 445 -14.62 -19.70 -40.04
C THR A 445 -14.86 -18.77 -38.86
N VAL A 446 -15.36 -19.32 -37.75
CA VAL A 446 -15.68 -18.57 -36.53
C VAL A 446 -14.74 -18.97 -35.41
N ASN A 447 -14.29 -17.98 -34.65
CA ASN A 447 -13.39 -18.17 -33.52
C ASN A 447 -14.20 -18.33 -32.22
N TYR A 448 -13.72 -19.20 -31.33
CA TYR A 448 -14.26 -19.32 -29.98
C TYR A 448 -13.16 -19.68 -28.98
N THR A 449 -13.39 -19.42 -27.70
CA THR A 449 -12.54 -19.89 -26.61
C THR A 449 -13.32 -20.85 -25.71
N ALA A 450 -12.60 -21.78 -25.09
CA ALA A 450 -13.14 -22.68 -24.07
C ALA A 450 -12.65 -22.26 -22.68
N SER A 451 -13.53 -22.40 -21.70
CA SER A 451 -13.32 -22.14 -20.27
C SER A 451 -14.27 -23.05 -19.48
N GLY A 452 -14.28 -22.95 -18.16
CA GLY A 452 -15.11 -23.79 -17.30
C GLY A 452 -14.31 -24.36 -16.13
N THR A 453 -14.97 -25.17 -15.31
CA THR A 453 -14.33 -25.88 -14.20
C THR A 453 -13.84 -27.27 -14.61
N ALA A 454 -14.46 -27.87 -15.63
CA ALA A 454 -14.11 -29.20 -16.10
C ALA A 454 -12.75 -29.21 -16.85
N THR A 455 -12.03 -30.31 -16.71
CA THR A 455 -10.68 -30.57 -17.19
C THR A 455 -10.69 -31.52 -18.39
N LEU A 456 -10.04 -31.11 -19.48
CA LEU A 456 -9.89 -31.96 -20.66
C LEU A 456 -9.09 -33.23 -20.35
N GLY A 457 -9.67 -34.39 -20.67
CA GLY A 457 -9.04 -35.71 -20.54
C GLY A 457 -9.28 -36.39 -19.20
N THR A 458 -9.74 -35.65 -18.19
CA THR A 458 -10.34 -36.20 -16.97
C THR A 458 -11.84 -36.21 -17.16
N ASP A 459 -12.47 -35.04 -17.24
CA ASP A 459 -13.92 -34.90 -17.06
C ASP A 459 -14.68 -34.85 -18.41
N TYR A 460 -13.97 -34.46 -19.49
CA TYR A 460 -14.54 -34.50 -20.84
C TYR A 460 -13.50 -34.68 -21.95
N THR A 461 -13.97 -35.03 -23.15
CA THR A 461 -13.23 -35.04 -24.42
C THR A 461 -13.99 -34.30 -25.54
N GLY A 462 -13.42 -34.21 -26.75
CA GLY A 462 -14.10 -33.68 -27.94
C GLY A 462 -13.79 -32.22 -28.30
N ILE A 463 -13.23 -31.44 -27.37
CA ILE A 463 -12.68 -30.10 -27.65
C ILE A 463 -11.30 -29.92 -27.00
N ALA A 464 -10.45 -29.07 -27.58
CA ALA A 464 -9.12 -28.81 -27.05
C ALA A 464 -9.16 -27.88 -25.80
N ALA A 465 -8.11 -27.95 -24.96
CA ALA A 465 -8.05 -27.34 -23.62
C ALA A 465 -8.30 -25.82 -23.59
N ALA A 466 -8.69 -25.34 -22.40
CA ALA A 466 -9.00 -23.95 -22.11
C ALA A 466 -7.85 -22.97 -22.42
N GLY A 467 -8.19 -21.70 -22.65
CA GLY A 467 -7.21 -20.60 -22.75
C GLY A 467 -6.54 -20.39 -24.11
N THR A 468 -6.94 -21.12 -25.16
CA THR A 468 -6.46 -20.89 -26.54
C THR A 468 -7.62 -20.68 -27.49
N THR A 469 -7.47 -19.76 -28.45
CA THR A 469 -8.47 -19.53 -29.51
C THR A 469 -8.59 -20.75 -30.39
N LYS A 470 -9.83 -21.21 -30.57
CA LYS A 470 -10.24 -22.34 -31.41
C LYS A 470 -11.11 -21.85 -32.56
N THR A 471 -11.34 -22.70 -33.55
CA THR A 471 -12.19 -22.36 -34.70
C THR A 471 -13.23 -23.43 -34.98
N VAL A 472 -14.38 -22.99 -35.51
CA VAL A 472 -15.43 -23.84 -36.07
C VAL A 472 -15.77 -23.34 -37.47
N ARG A 473 -15.98 -24.24 -38.42
CA ARG A 473 -16.19 -23.90 -39.84
C ARG A 473 -17.62 -24.16 -40.26
N PHE A 474 -18.30 -23.12 -40.73
CA PHE A 474 -19.53 -23.23 -41.53
C PHE A 474 -19.15 -23.56 -42.98
N ALA A 475 -19.73 -24.61 -43.53
CA ALA A 475 -19.66 -24.88 -44.97
C ALA A 475 -20.44 -23.83 -45.76
N ALA A 476 -20.05 -23.59 -47.02
CA ALA A 476 -20.85 -22.79 -47.95
C ALA A 476 -22.29 -23.34 -48.02
N GLY A 477 -23.28 -22.45 -47.96
CA GLY A 477 -24.70 -22.78 -47.86
C GLY A 477 -25.20 -23.19 -46.46
N SER A 478 -24.34 -23.54 -45.51
CA SER A 478 -24.79 -24.01 -44.18
C SER A 478 -25.09 -22.85 -43.22
N ALA A 479 -26.24 -22.87 -42.54
CA ALA A 479 -26.57 -21.88 -41.50
C ALA A 479 -26.05 -22.27 -40.11
N THR A 480 -25.58 -23.52 -39.92
CA THR A 480 -25.11 -24.03 -38.63
C THR A 480 -23.75 -24.72 -38.72
N ALA A 481 -23.05 -24.76 -37.60
CA ALA A 481 -21.90 -25.62 -37.35
C ALA A 481 -21.94 -26.08 -35.89
N ILE A 482 -21.45 -27.28 -35.61
CA ILE A 482 -21.53 -27.87 -34.26
C ILE A 482 -20.15 -28.25 -33.72
N VAL A 483 -20.04 -28.16 -32.40
CA VAL A 483 -18.92 -28.66 -31.60
C VAL A 483 -19.52 -29.54 -30.49
N THR A 484 -18.97 -30.73 -30.29
CA THR A 484 -19.48 -31.68 -29.29
C THR A 484 -18.46 -31.87 -28.18
N VAL A 485 -18.95 -31.80 -26.94
CA VAL A 485 -18.19 -32.10 -25.72
C VAL A 485 -18.77 -33.38 -25.13
N ASN A 486 -17.94 -34.41 -25.02
CA ASN A 486 -18.35 -35.71 -24.51
C ASN A 486 -17.85 -35.84 -23.07
N PRO A 487 -18.72 -35.97 -22.06
CA PRO A 487 -18.30 -36.33 -20.70
C PRO A 487 -17.49 -37.62 -20.70
N THR A 488 -16.55 -37.74 -19.77
CA THR A 488 -15.83 -38.97 -19.49
C THR A 488 -16.46 -39.62 -18.27
N ALA A 489 -16.88 -40.87 -18.38
CA ALA A 489 -17.46 -41.62 -17.27
C ALA A 489 -16.38 -42.08 -16.27
N ASP A 490 -16.59 -41.88 -14.98
CA ASP A 490 -15.81 -42.53 -13.92
C ASP A 490 -16.63 -42.93 -12.67
N THR A 491 -16.02 -43.02 -11.48
CA THR A 491 -16.70 -43.45 -10.24
C THR A 491 -16.34 -42.56 -9.03
N THR A 492 -15.69 -41.43 -9.30
CA THR A 492 -15.16 -40.50 -8.32
C THR A 492 -16.20 -39.44 -8.05
N PHE A 493 -16.71 -39.40 -6.82
CA PHE A 493 -17.58 -38.30 -6.44
C PHE A 493 -16.85 -36.96 -6.51
N GLU A 494 -17.33 -36.11 -7.41
CA GLU A 494 -16.90 -34.74 -7.59
C GLU A 494 -18.09 -33.77 -7.61
N ALA A 495 -17.78 -32.47 -7.70
CA ALA A 495 -18.83 -31.46 -7.83
C ALA A 495 -19.27 -31.35 -9.29
N ASN A 496 -20.53 -30.99 -9.56
CA ASN A 496 -20.95 -30.70 -10.94
C ASN A 496 -20.03 -29.66 -11.58
N GLU A 497 -19.55 -29.97 -12.77
CA GLU A 497 -18.58 -29.16 -13.47
C GLU A 497 -19.17 -28.50 -14.71
N THR A 498 -18.44 -27.53 -15.25
CA THR A 498 -18.91 -26.74 -16.39
C THR A 498 -17.88 -26.72 -17.50
N VAL A 499 -18.39 -26.76 -18.73
CA VAL A 499 -17.65 -26.38 -19.94
C VAL A 499 -18.36 -25.16 -20.51
N ALA A 500 -17.64 -24.10 -20.81
CA ALA A 500 -18.20 -22.84 -21.29
C ALA A 500 -17.48 -22.37 -22.54
N LEU A 501 -18.21 -22.20 -23.64
CA LEU A 501 -17.71 -21.70 -24.91
C LEU A 501 -18.12 -20.25 -25.13
N THR A 502 -17.16 -19.40 -25.48
CA THR A 502 -17.38 -17.98 -25.77
C THR A 502 -16.99 -17.67 -27.20
N LEU A 503 -17.87 -17.00 -27.95
CA LEU A 503 -17.53 -16.49 -29.28
C LEU A 503 -16.42 -15.44 -29.15
N ALA A 504 -15.36 -15.59 -29.95
CA ALA A 504 -14.24 -14.65 -29.99
C ALA A 504 -14.32 -13.78 -31.24
N ALA A 505 -13.67 -12.62 -31.21
CA ALA A 505 -13.61 -11.74 -32.38
C ALA A 505 -12.88 -12.42 -33.56
N GLY A 506 -13.32 -12.10 -34.77
CA GLY A 506 -12.75 -12.58 -36.02
C GLY A 506 -13.23 -11.78 -37.22
N THR A 507 -12.78 -12.15 -38.41
CA THR A 507 -13.12 -11.46 -39.66
C THR A 507 -14.34 -12.11 -40.33
N GLY A 508 -15.17 -11.31 -41.00
CA GLY A 508 -16.26 -11.82 -41.84
C GLY A 508 -17.56 -12.19 -41.10
N TYR A 509 -17.69 -11.89 -39.81
CA TYR A 509 -18.93 -12.07 -39.04
C TYR A 509 -19.03 -11.08 -37.88
N THR A 510 -20.25 -10.92 -37.35
CA THR A 510 -20.51 -10.23 -36.08
C THR A 510 -20.89 -11.21 -34.99
N ILE A 511 -20.51 -10.92 -33.73
CA ILE A 511 -20.85 -11.75 -32.58
C ILE A 511 -22.28 -11.42 -32.12
N GLY A 512 -23.16 -12.41 -32.15
CA GLY A 512 -24.54 -12.32 -31.71
C GLY A 512 -24.76 -12.80 -30.27
N THR A 513 -23.96 -13.76 -29.78
CA THR A 513 -23.95 -14.20 -28.38
C THR A 513 -22.66 -13.73 -27.73
N THR A 514 -22.75 -12.69 -26.89
CA THR A 514 -21.57 -12.01 -26.30
C THR A 514 -21.11 -12.59 -24.97
N THR A 515 -21.96 -13.40 -24.34
CA THR A 515 -21.65 -14.09 -23.08
C THR A 515 -21.22 -15.52 -23.33
N ALA A 516 -20.47 -16.09 -22.39
CA ALA A 516 -20.15 -17.51 -22.41
C ALA A 516 -21.44 -18.34 -22.41
N VAL A 517 -21.49 -19.36 -23.26
CA VAL A 517 -22.55 -20.37 -23.27
C VAL A 517 -22.02 -21.56 -22.49
N THR A 518 -22.68 -21.90 -21.40
CA THR A 518 -22.21 -22.89 -20.44
C THR A 518 -23.09 -24.14 -20.49
N GLY A 519 -22.46 -25.30 -20.66
CA GLY A 519 -23.05 -26.60 -20.42
C GLY A 519 -22.48 -27.22 -19.14
N THR A 520 -23.31 -27.92 -18.39
CA THR A 520 -22.93 -28.57 -17.13
C THR A 520 -22.78 -30.08 -17.30
N ILE A 521 -21.70 -30.63 -16.76
CA ILE A 521 -21.52 -32.07 -16.56
C ILE A 521 -21.91 -32.33 -15.10
N ASN A 522 -23.00 -33.05 -14.91
CA ASN A 522 -23.50 -33.36 -13.57
C ASN A 522 -22.85 -34.65 -13.11
N ASN A 523 -22.14 -34.58 -11.98
CA ASN A 523 -21.69 -35.76 -11.26
C ASN A 523 -22.92 -36.60 -10.90
N ASP A 524 -22.94 -37.85 -11.34
CA ASP A 524 -23.94 -38.85 -10.93
C ASP A 524 -23.40 -39.89 -9.96
N ASP A 525 -22.15 -39.74 -9.53
CA ASP A 525 -21.56 -40.53 -8.46
C ASP A 525 -22.10 -40.20 -7.07
N LEU A 526 -22.07 -41.20 -6.20
CA LEU A 526 -22.57 -41.07 -4.83
C LEU A 526 -21.53 -40.39 -3.93
N ALA A 527 -21.95 -39.31 -3.27
CA ALA A 527 -21.15 -38.63 -2.24
C ALA A 527 -20.65 -39.61 -1.16
N PRO A 528 -19.37 -39.52 -0.72
CA PRO A 528 -18.87 -40.36 0.37
C PRO A 528 -19.66 -40.08 1.65
N THR A 529 -20.36 -41.09 2.18
CA THR A 529 -21.04 -40.96 3.48
C THR A 529 -20.00 -40.97 4.58
N LEU A 530 -19.73 -39.82 5.19
CA LEU A 530 -18.82 -39.74 6.33
C LEU A 530 -19.41 -40.48 7.55
N PRO A 531 -18.60 -41.22 8.31
CA PRO A 531 -19.05 -41.81 9.57
C PRO A 531 -19.43 -40.71 10.58
N ARG A 532 -20.51 -40.92 11.34
CA ARG A 532 -20.96 -40.04 12.43
C ARG A 532 -20.39 -40.54 13.76
N VAL A 533 -19.74 -39.66 14.53
CA VAL A 533 -19.06 -40.01 15.79
C VAL A 533 -19.81 -39.45 16.99
N THR A 534 -20.18 -40.30 17.94
CA THR A 534 -20.76 -39.93 19.23
C THR A 534 -19.78 -40.21 20.36
N LEU A 535 -19.96 -39.52 21.48
CA LEU A 535 -19.19 -39.70 22.70
C LEU A 535 -20.14 -39.97 23.87
N ALA A 536 -19.74 -40.88 24.75
CA ALA A 536 -20.41 -41.18 26.03
C ALA A 536 -19.37 -41.54 27.08
N VAL A 537 -19.70 -41.37 28.36
CA VAL A 537 -18.88 -41.81 29.50
C VAL A 537 -19.71 -42.79 30.33
N SER A 538 -19.09 -43.89 30.76
CA SER A 538 -19.70 -44.85 31.68
C SER A 538 -18.63 -45.47 32.57
N PRO A 539 -18.86 -45.56 33.90
CA PRO A 539 -19.98 -44.96 34.64
C PRO A 539 -19.96 -43.41 34.57
N ALA A 540 -21.05 -42.75 35.00
CA ALA A 540 -21.13 -41.28 34.99
C ALA A 540 -20.34 -40.64 36.15
N SER A 541 -20.11 -41.39 37.22
CA SER A 541 -19.28 -40.98 38.35
C SER A 541 -18.55 -42.18 38.94
N VAL A 542 -17.40 -41.92 39.56
CA VAL A 542 -16.59 -42.89 40.31
C VAL A 542 -16.04 -42.21 41.55
N ALA A 543 -15.85 -42.96 42.63
CA ALA A 543 -15.13 -42.49 43.80
C ALA A 543 -13.62 -42.45 43.53
N GLU A 544 -12.90 -41.54 44.18
CA GLU A 544 -11.44 -41.38 44.03
C GLU A 544 -10.64 -42.61 44.45
N ASP A 545 -11.05 -43.28 45.53
CA ASP A 545 -10.46 -44.56 45.99
C ASP A 545 -11.16 -45.79 45.42
N GLY A 546 -12.16 -45.58 44.56
CA GLY A 546 -12.97 -46.63 43.97
C GLY A 546 -12.20 -47.52 43.00
N ALA A 547 -12.61 -48.79 42.89
CA ALA A 547 -12.01 -49.73 41.93
C ALA A 547 -12.41 -49.46 40.45
N ALA A 548 -13.32 -48.51 40.19
CA ALA A 548 -13.88 -48.24 38.88
C ALA A 548 -13.30 -46.96 38.26
N ASN A 549 -13.01 -47.01 36.96
CA ASN A 549 -12.47 -45.88 36.20
C ASN A 549 -13.56 -45.27 35.31
N LEU A 550 -13.44 -43.99 34.98
CA LEU A 550 -14.32 -43.37 33.98
C LEU A 550 -13.86 -43.76 32.57
N VAL A 551 -14.73 -44.42 31.80
CA VAL A 551 -14.41 -44.83 30.42
C VAL A 551 -15.19 -43.97 29.42
N TYR A 552 -14.46 -43.13 28.70
CA TYR A 552 -14.99 -42.36 27.58
C TYR A 552 -14.97 -43.21 26.31
N THR A 553 -16.15 -43.53 25.79
CA THR A 553 -16.33 -44.33 24.58
C THR A 553 -16.75 -43.45 23.42
N PHE A 554 -15.88 -43.38 22.42
CA PHE A 554 -16.16 -42.80 21.11
C PHE A 554 -16.76 -43.90 20.24
N SER A 555 -17.92 -43.67 19.65
CA SER A 555 -18.60 -44.62 18.77
C SER A 555 -18.81 -44.00 17.40
N ARG A 556 -18.49 -44.72 16.33
CA ARG A 556 -18.76 -44.29 14.96
C ARG A 556 -19.83 -45.15 14.30
N THR A 557 -20.81 -44.51 13.66
CA THR A 557 -21.83 -45.15 12.82
C THR A 557 -21.60 -44.79 11.36
N GLY A 558 -21.64 -45.77 10.45
CA GLY A 558 -21.29 -45.60 9.04
C GLY A 558 -20.07 -46.45 8.65
N ALA A 559 -19.23 -45.95 7.75
CA ALA A 559 -18.07 -46.69 7.27
C ALA A 559 -17.03 -46.95 8.38
N THR A 560 -16.67 -48.23 8.57
CA THR A 560 -15.62 -48.65 9.51
C THR A 560 -14.36 -49.19 8.83
N THR A 561 -14.37 -49.30 7.49
CA THR A 561 -13.30 -49.97 6.72
C THR A 561 -11.92 -49.35 6.91
N SER A 562 -11.83 -48.02 6.93
CA SER A 562 -10.57 -47.29 7.17
C SER A 562 -10.40 -46.90 8.63
N ALA A 563 -9.15 -46.72 9.06
CA ALA A 563 -8.85 -46.07 10.33
C ALA A 563 -9.37 -44.61 10.32
N LEU A 564 -9.72 -44.08 11.50
CA LEU A 564 -10.26 -42.73 11.64
C LEU A 564 -9.67 -42.04 12.88
N THR A 565 -9.11 -40.86 12.71
CA THR A 565 -8.64 -40.01 13.82
C THR A 565 -9.70 -38.97 14.16
N VAL A 566 -10.17 -38.94 15.40
CA VAL A 566 -11.20 -38.03 15.89
C VAL A 566 -10.60 -37.05 16.87
N ASN A 567 -10.99 -35.78 16.73
CA ASN A 567 -10.52 -34.69 17.58
C ASN A 567 -11.47 -34.51 18.78
N TYR A 568 -10.90 -34.22 19.95
CA TYR A 568 -11.66 -33.83 21.13
C TYR A 568 -10.91 -32.77 21.95
N THR A 569 -11.62 -32.11 22.85
CA THR A 569 -11.06 -31.20 23.85
C THR A 569 -11.44 -31.68 25.24
N ALA A 570 -10.59 -31.42 26.23
CA ALA A 570 -10.83 -31.73 27.63
C ALA A 570 -11.00 -30.43 28.44
N SER A 571 -11.90 -30.47 29.42
CA SER A 571 -12.23 -29.40 30.37
C SER A 571 -12.72 -30.04 31.67
N GLY A 572 -13.03 -29.25 32.69
CA GLY A 572 -13.47 -29.77 33.99
C GLY A 572 -12.86 -29.00 35.14
N THR A 573 -13.11 -29.47 36.36
CA THR A 573 -12.51 -28.93 37.59
C THR A 573 -11.31 -29.74 38.06
N ALA A 574 -11.27 -31.04 37.72
CA ALA A 574 -10.19 -31.94 38.11
C ALA A 574 -8.88 -31.64 37.36
N THR A 575 -7.77 -31.88 38.03
CA THR A 575 -6.39 -31.59 37.64
C THR A 575 -5.62 -32.89 37.32
N LEU A 576 -5.10 -32.98 36.09
CA LEU A 576 -4.26 -34.12 35.67
C LEU A 576 -3.01 -34.23 36.57
N GLY A 577 -2.81 -35.42 37.13
CA GLY A 577 -1.65 -35.78 37.96
C GLY A 577 -1.83 -35.49 39.45
N THR A 578 -2.87 -34.74 39.82
CA THR A 578 -3.36 -34.68 41.21
C THR A 578 -4.55 -35.62 41.31
N ASP A 579 -5.64 -35.33 40.60
CA ASP A 579 -6.94 -35.95 40.86
C ASP A 579 -7.23 -37.14 39.92
N TYR A 580 -6.56 -37.16 38.75
CA TYR A 580 -6.66 -38.28 37.80
C TYR A 580 -5.43 -38.46 36.91
N THR A 581 -5.35 -39.62 36.25
CA THR A 581 -4.41 -39.93 35.16
C THR A 581 -5.13 -40.58 33.96
N GLY A 582 -4.40 -40.98 32.91
CA GLY A 582 -4.95 -41.72 31.75
C GLY A 582 -5.54 -40.85 30.62
N ILE A 583 -5.96 -39.62 30.88
CA ILE A 583 -6.42 -38.65 29.86
C ILE A 583 -5.59 -37.36 29.91
N ALA A 584 -5.24 -36.81 28.75
CA ALA A 584 -4.45 -35.58 28.67
C ALA A 584 -5.19 -34.36 29.27
N ALA A 585 -4.44 -33.42 29.85
CA ALA A 585 -4.96 -32.25 30.54
C ALA A 585 -5.83 -31.34 29.65
N ALA A 586 -6.66 -30.52 30.31
CA ALA A 586 -7.49 -29.50 29.68
C ALA A 586 -6.67 -28.54 28.80
N GLY A 587 -7.24 -28.11 27.67
CA GLY A 587 -6.56 -27.21 26.71
C GLY A 587 -6.67 -27.65 25.24
N THR A 588 -5.54 -27.63 24.52
CA THR A 588 -5.47 -27.83 23.06
C THR A 588 -6.20 -29.08 22.57
N THR A 589 -6.65 -29.05 21.31
CA THR A 589 -7.25 -30.20 20.62
C THR A 589 -6.37 -31.45 20.74
N LYS A 590 -6.97 -32.53 21.23
CA LYS A 590 -6.40 -33.88 21.36
C LYS A 590 -7.05 -34.81 20.35
N THR A 591 -6.50 -36.02 20.21
CA THR A 591 -7.01 -37.00 19.25
C THR A 591 -7.20 -38.38 19.87
N VAL A 592 -8.16 -39.13 19.32
CA VAL A 592 -8.37 -40.57 19.57
C VAL A 592 -8.49 -41.28 18.22
N SER A 593 -7.92 -42.47 18.11
CA SER A 593 -7.85 -43.21 16.84
C SER A 593 -8.72 -44.45 16.87
N PHE A 594 -9.62 -44.56 15.90
CA PHE A 594 -10.31 -45.80 15.57
C PHE A 594 -9.40 -46.62 14.65
N ALA A 595 -9.14 -47.87 15.02
CA ALA A 595 -8.53 -48.83 14.11
C ALA A 595 -9.45 -49.14 12.92
N ALA A 596 -8.88 -49.51 11.77
CA ALA A 596 -9.62 -50.05 10.64
C ALA A 596 -10.49 -51.24 11.09
N GLY A 597 -11.74 -51.28 10.64
CA GLY A 597 -12.77 -52.25 11.06
C GLY A 597 -13.45 -51.95 12.41
N SER A 598 -12.88 -51.09 13.27
CA SER A 598 -13.44 -50.86 14.62
C SER A 598 -14.58 -49.84 14.61
N ALA A 599 -15.68 -50.10 15.32
CA ALA A 599 -16.77 -49.15 15.51
C ALA A 599 -16.58 -48.25 16.76
N THR A 600 -15.61 -48.56 17.62
CA THR A 600 -15.37 -47.85 18.88
C THR A 600 -13.90 -47.56 19.12
N ALA A 601 -13.64 -46.50 19.88
CA ALA A 601 -12.35 -46.20 20.50
C ALA A 601 -12.61 -45.68 21.91
N THR A 602 -11.74 -46.00 22.87
CA THR A 602 -11.94 -45.66 24.28
C THR A 602 -10.76 -44.89 24.84
N LEU A 603 -11.05 -43.97 25.77
CA LEU A 603 -10.08 -43.37 26.67
C LEU A 603 -10.52 -43.68 28.10
N THR A 604 -9.58 -44.17 28.90
CA THR A 604 -9.82 -44.47 30.32
C THR A 604 -9.19 -43.37 31.15
N LEU A 605 -9.97 -42.86 32.09
CA LEU A 605 -9.53 -41.94 33.12
C LEU A 605 -9.49 -42.67 34.45
N ASP A 606 -8.31 -42.68 35.06
CA ASP A 606 -8.03 -43.38 36.31
C ASP A 606 -7.98 -42.33 37.44
N PRO A 607 -8.94 -42.30 38.38
CA PRO A 607 -8.88 -41.42 39.55
C PRO A 607 -7.62 -41.69 40.39
N THR A 608 -7.10 -40.66 41.03
CA THR A 608 -6.01 -40.81 42.00
C THR A 608 -6.60 -40.92 43.40
N ALA A 609 -6.30 -42.02 44.08
CA ALA A 609 -6.69 -42.26 45.46
C ALA A 609 -5.86 -41.40 46.44
N ASP A 610 -6.50 -40.69 47.37
CA ASP A 610 -5.83 -40.03 48.49
C ASP A 610 -6.71 -39.93 49.77
N THR A 611 -6.43 -38.99 50.67
CA THR A 611 -7.18 -38.85 51.96
C THR A 611 -7.56 -37.39 52.24
N THR A 612 -7.46 -36.54 51.22
CA THR A 612 -7.65 -35.10 51.27
C THR A 612 -9.10 -34.79 50.99
N ILE A 613 -9.76 -34.21 51.99
CA ILE A 613 -11.15 -33.82 51.81
C ILE A 613 -11.26 -32.62 50.87
N GLU A 614 -11.90 -32.86 49.75
CA GLU A 614 -12.19 -31.88 48.72
C GLU A 614 -13.61 -31.98 48.17
N ALA A 615 -13.91 -31.16 47.17
CA ALA A 615 -15.21 -31.16 46.53
C ALA A 615 -15.21 -32.14 45.35
N ASN A 616 -16.36 -32.76 45.06
CA ASN A 616 -16.49 -33.58 43.85
C ASN A 616 -16.06 -32.80 42.61
N GLU A 617 -15.26 -33.46 41.78
CA GLU A 617 -14.65 -32.84 40.63
C GLU A 617 -15.15 -33.43 39.32
N THR A 618 -14.94 -32.72 38.22
CA THR A 618 -15.44 -33.12 36.91
C THR A 618 -14.35 -33.15 35.87
N VAL A 619 -14.49 -34.08 34.93
CA VAL A 619 -13.74 -34.10 33.67
C VAL A 619 -14.77 -34.17 32.55
N ALA A 620 -14.63 -33.32 31.55
CA ALA A 620 -15.61 -33.16 30.49
C ALA A 620 -14.90 -33.15 29.13
N LEU A 621 -15.28 -34.11 28.27
CA LEU A 621 -14.75 -34.26 26.92
C LEU A 621 -15.77 -33.77 25.89
N THR A 622 -15.32 -32.94 24.94
CA THR A 622 -16.16 -32.43 23.84
C THR A 622 -15.55 -32.81 22.50
N LEU A 623 -16.35 -33.40 21.61
CA LEU A 623 -15.93 -33.68 20.23
C LEU A 623 -15.64 -32.37 19.49
N ALA A 624 -14.49 -32.29 18.84
CA ALA A 624 -14.07 -31.13 18.06
C ALA A 624 -14.21 -31.41 16.56
N ALA A 625 -14.29 -30.36 15.75
CA ALA A 625 -14.35 -30.51 14.30
C ALA A 625 -13.06 -31.15 13.75
N GLY A 626 -13.19 -31.96 12.71
CA GLY A 626 -12.09 -32.61 12.01
C GLY A 626 -12.52 -33.13 10.64
N THR A 627 -11.59 -33.78 9.92
CA THR A 627 -11.84 -34.34 8.59
C THR A 627 -12.24 -35.82 8.69
N GLY A 628 -13.08 -36.29 7.77
CA GLY A 628 -13.42 -37.71 7.66
C GLY A 628 -14.52 -38.21 8.60
N TYR A 629 -15.19 -37.34 9.36
CA TYR A 629 -16.34 -37.69 10.21
C TYR A 629 -17.28 -36.51 10.43
N THR A 630 -18.48 -36.80 10.93
CA THR A 630 -19.45 -35.81 11.44
C THR A 630 -19.64 -35.94 12.94
N ILE A 631 -19.88 -34.83 13.64
CA ILE A 631 -20.09 -34.82 15.10
C ILE A 631 -21.53 -35.23 15.41
N GLY A 632 -21.67 -36.31 16.18
CA GLY A 632 -22.94 -36.84 16.66
C GLY A 632 -23.32 -36.38 18.07
N THR A 633 -22.33 -36.14 18.94
CA THR A 633 -22.51 -35.57 20.30
C THR A 633 -21.78 -34.23 20.38
N ALA A 634 -22.51 -33.13 20.20
CA ALA A 634 -21.91 -31.78 20.17
C ALA A 634 -21.67 -31.18 21.57
N THR A 635 -22.40 -31.67 22.58
CA THR A 635 -22.26 -31.20 23.96
C THR A 635 -21.14 -31.92 24.68
N ALA A 636 -20.55 -31.27 25.68
CA ALA A 636 -19.58 -31.90 26.56
C ALA A 636 -20.20 -33.13 27.24
N VAL A 637 -19.43 -34.21 27.27
CA VAL A 637 -19.75 -35.43 28.01
C VAL A 637 -18.92 -35.39 29.28
N THR A 638 -19.59 -35.36 30.43
CA THR A 638 -18.96 -35.13 31.74
C THR A 638 -19.01 -36.39 32.59
N GLY A 639 -17.85 -36.81 33.09
CA GLY A 639 -17.73 -37.75 34.19
C GLY A 639 -17.31 -37.03 35.47
N THR A 640 -17.74 -37.55 36.62
CA THR A 640 -17.48 -36.97 37.95
C THR A 640 -16.58 -37.89 38.77
N ILE A 641 -15.56 -37.31 39.40
CA ILE A 641 -14.78 -37.95 40.45
C ILE A 641 -15.40 -37.48 41.77
N THR A 642 -15.91 -38.40 42.59
CA THR A 642 -16.55 -38.07 43.86
C THR A 642 -15.57 -38.29 45.00
N ASN A 643 -15.48 -37.28 45.88
CA ASN A 643 -14.70 -37.38 47.10
C ASN A 643 -15.38 -38.38 48.05
N ASP A 644 -14.67 -39.43 48.46
CA ASP A 644 -15.17 -40.46 49.37
C ASP A 644 -14.55 -40.39 50.78
N ASP A 645 -13.68 -39.41 51.01
CA ASP A 645 -13.15 -39.04 52.31
C ASP A 645 -14.15 -38.35 53.25
N VAL A 646 -14.16 -38.73 54.53
CA VAL A 646 -15.05 -38.17 55.57
C VAL A 646 -14.25 -37.55 56.72
N GLN A 647 -14.64 -36.34 57.13
CA GLN A 647 -14.23 -35.77 58.42
C GLN A 647 -15.42 -35.54 59.33
N SER A 648 -15.27 -35.91 60.60
CA SER A 648 -16.33 -35.76 61.60
C SER A 648 -15.84 -35.23 62.94
N THR A 649 -16.65 -34.39 63.57
CA THR A 649 -16.48 -33.94 64.97
C THR A 649 -17.44 -34.66 65.94
N VAL A 650 -18.26 -35.57 65.41
CA VAL A 650 -19.20 -36.42 66.16
C VAL A 650 -18.96 -37.88 65.82
N SER A 651 -19.52 -38.79 66.62
CA SER A 651 -19.40 -40.22 66.31
C SER A 651 -20.14 -40.54 65.00
N THR A 652 -19.51 -41.30 64.11
CA THR A 652 -20.08 -41.62 62.78
C THR A 652 -19.65 -43.00 62.29
N THR A 653 -20.36 -43.48 61.27
CA THR A 653 -20.08 -44.72 60.54
C THR A 653 -19.96 -44.38 59.06
N LEU A 654 -18.93 -44.89 58.39
CA LEU A 654 -18.78 -44.74 56.94
C LEU A 654 -19.94 -45.44 56.23
N ILE A 655 -20.49 -44.80 55.20
CA ILE A 655 -21.61 -45.30 54.41
C ILE A 655 -21.22 -45.43 52.94
N GLY A 656 -21.87 -46.36 52.23
CA GLY A 656 -21.73 -46.46 50.79
C GLY A 656 -20.29 -46.77 50.35
N ASP A 657 -19.75 -45.88 49.54
CA ASP A 657 -18.41 -45.93 48.93
C ASP A 657 -17.32 -45.25 49.77
N GLN A 658 -17.66 -44.65 50.91
CA GLN A 658 -16.68 -43.97 51.77
C GLN A 658 -15.60 -44.94 52.26
N SER A 659 -14.35 -44.62 51.96
CA SER A 659 -13.17 -45.44 52.29
C SER A 659 -12.43 -44.91 53.52
N SER A 660 -12.53 -43.61 53.82
CA SER A 660 -11.64 -42.95 54.76
C SER A 660 -12.40 -42.04 55.73
N LEU A 661 -12.03 -42.11 57.02
CA LEU A 661 -12.63 -41.35 58.11
C LEU A 661 -11.55 -40.71 58.99
N THR A 662 -11.56 -39.39 59.09
CA THR A 662 -10.78 -38.64 60.07
C THR A 662 -11.68 -38.00 61.13
N LEU A 663 -11.56 -38.46 62.37
CA LEU A 663 -12.20 -37.86 63.53
C LEU A 663 -11.40 -36.63 63.98
N THR A 664 -12.10 -35.56 64.33
CA THR A 664 -11.50 -34.28 64.72
C THR A 664 -12.11 -33.72 66.00
N GLY A 665 -11.53 -32.65 66.53
CA GLY A 665 -11.92 -32.05 67.80
C GLY A 665 -11.32 -32.76 69.01
N THR A 666 -11.81 -32.42 70.20
CA THR A 666 -11.25 -32.89 71.49
C THR A 666 -12.22 -33.77 72.28
N SER A 667 -13.38 -34.07 71.70
CA SER A 667 -14.40 -34.92 72.32
C SER A 667 -14.11 -36.39 72.09
N ARG A 668 -14.50 -37.22 73.05
CA ARG A 668 -14.46 -38.68 72.94
C ARG A 668 -15.55 -39.15 71.97
N ILE A 669 -15.17 -39.39 70.73
CA ILE A 669 -16.07 -39.78 69.65
C ILE A 669 -15.63 -41.12 69.04
N SER A 670 -16.56 -41.79 68.36
CA SER A 670 -16.36 -43.13 67.79
C SER A 670 -16.40 -43.08 66.27
N GLY A 671 -15.58 -43.90 65.62
CA GLY A 671 -15.56 -44.08 64.17
C GLY A 671 -15.79 -45.54 63.85
N ALA A 672 -16.66 -45.82 62.88
CA ALA A 672 -16.85 -47.17 62.36
C ALA A 672 -16.71 -47.16 60.84
N GLY A 673 -15.98 -48.13 60.28
CA GLY A 673 -15.92 -48.36 58.85
C GLY A 673 -17.12 -49.17 58.35
N ASN A 674 -17.04 -49.55 57.08
CA ASN A 674 -18.04 -50.33 56.36
C ASN A 674 -17.47 -51.70 55.95
N ALA A 675 -17.72 -52.15 54.73
CA ALA A 675 -17.22 -53.44 54.24
C ALA A 675 -16.04 -53.30 53.25
N LEU A 676 -15.53 -52.07 53.08
CA LEU A 676 -14.39 -51.73 52.25
C LEU A 676 -13.10 -51.78 53.09
N ASN A 677 -11.95 -51.68 52.43
CA ASN A 677 -10.68 -51.51 53.14
C ASN A 677 -10.59 -50.07 53.65
N ASN A 678 -10.97 -49.84 54.91
CA ASN A 678 -11.12 -48.50 55.44
C ASN A 678 -9.84 -47.94 56.05
N ILE A 679 -9.64 -46.61 55.92
CA ILE A 679 -8.63 -45.86 56.68
C ILE A 679 -9.37 -45.05 57.74
N ILE A 680 -9.18 -45.38 59.02
CA ILE A 680 -9.85 -44.66 60.12
C ILE A 680 -8.81 -44.06 61.04
N ILE A 681 -8.86 -42.75 61.18
CA ILE A 681 -7.97 -41.94 62.02
C ILE A 681 -8.79 -41.28 63.12
N GLY A 682 -8.48 -41.59 64.37
CA GLY A 682 -9.05 -40.95 65.54
C GLY A 682 -8.55 -39.53 65.79
N ASN A 683 -9.14 -38.85 66.76
CA ASN A 683 -8.64 -37.58 67.28
C ASN A 683 -7.76 -37.85 68.52
N SER A 684 -7.23 -36.81 69.17
CA SER A 684 -6.33 -36.98 70.34
C SER A 684 -7.05 -37.29 71.67
N SER A 685 -8.26 -37.84 71.59
CA SER A 685 -9.11 -38.19 72.73
C SER A 685 -9.47 -39.66 72.63
N ASN A 686 -9.73 -40.32 73.76
CA ASN A 686 -10.09 -41.74 73.80
C ASN A 686 -11.24 -42.10 72.83
N ASN A 687 -10.89 -42.65 71.67
CA ASN A 687 -11.79 -43.03 70.59
C ASN A 687 -12.19 -44.49 70.68
N ARG A 688 -13.33 -44.78 70.05
CA ARG A 688 -13.82 -46.14 69.84
C ARG A 688 -13.83 -46.39 68.34
N ILE A 689 -12.91 -47.21 67.84
CA ILE A 689 -12.70 -47.43 66.41
C ILE A 689 -13.10 -48.86 66.03
N VAL A 690 -13.99 -49.00 65.06
CA VAL A 690 -14.40 -50.28 64.48
C VAL A 690 -13.98 -50.26 63.01
N GLY A 691 -13.12 -51.18 62.57
CA GLY A 691 -12.76 -51.31 61.16
C GLY A 691 -13.95 -51.74 60.32
N GLY A 692 -14.48 -52.93 60.63
CA GLY A 692 -15.59 -53.52 59.88
C GLY A 692 -15.10 -54.75 59.12
N LEU A 693 -15.69 -55.03 57.96
CA LEU A 693 -15.14 -56.06 57.07
C LEU A 693 -14.19 -55.37 56.10
N GLY A 694 -13.09 -56.03 55.73
CA GLY A 694 -12.12 -55.44 54.82
C GLY A 694 -10.73 -55.62 55.40
N ARG A 695 -9.74 -55.03 54.74
CA ARG A 695 -8.39 -54.91 55.27
C ARG A 695 -8.19 -53.47 55.72
N ASP A 696 -8.48 -53.22 56.98
CA ASP A 696 -8.57 -51.87 57.50
C ASP A 696 -7.23 -51.37 58.05
N THR A 697 -7.04 -50.06 57.99
CA THR A 697 -5.93 -49.34 58.61
C THR A 697 -6.49 -48.38 59.66
N LEU A 698 -6.27 -48.71 60.92
CA LEU A 698 -6.84 -48.04 62.08
C LEU A 698 -5.75 -47.27 62.82
N THR A 699 -6.04 -46.03 63.21
CA THR A 699 -5.12 -45.14 63.90
C THR A 699 -5.89 -44.43 65.02
N GLY A 700 -5.42 -44.53 66.26
CA GLY A 700 -6.02 -43.90 67.44
C GLY A 700 -5.99 -42.37 67.40
N GLY A 701 -4.94 -41.78 66.82
CA GLY A 701 -4.81 -40.34 66.61
C GLY A 701 -4.09 -39.60 67.73
N GLY A 702 -3.74 -40.29 68.82
CA GLY A 702 -2.91 -39.79 69.90
C GLY A 702 -2.04 -40.89 70.53
N ILE A 703 -1.13 -40.48 71.42
CA ILE A 703 -0.21 -41.41 72.13
C ILE A 703 -0.35 -41.35 73.66
N THR A 704 -1.31 -40.57 74.15
CA THR A 704 -1.50 -40.32 75.61
C THR A 704 -2.91 -40.62 76.11
N ASP A 705 -3.83 -40.76 75.18
CA ASP A 705 -5.18 -41.25 75.24
C ASP A 705 -5.20 -42.78 75.41
N ASN A 706 -6.42 -43.28 75.59
CA ASN A 706 -6.70 -44.69 75.74
C ASN A 706 -7.79 -45.07 74.72
N ASP A 707 -7.38 -45.49 73.54
CA ASP A 707 -8.28 -45.86 72.45
C ASP A 707 -8.76 -47.30 72.60
N THR A 708 -9.91 -47.59 72.00
CA THR A 708 -10.46 -48.93 71.95
C THR A 708 -10.74 -49.30 70.51
N PHE A 709 -9.99 -50.28 70.00
CA PHE A 709 -10.19 -50.91 68.70
C PHE A 709 -11.12 -52.11 68.88
N ILE A 710 -12.23 -52.17 68.15
CA ILE A 710 -13.25 -53.20 68.33
C ILE A 710 -13.43 -54.03 67.07
N TYR A 711 -13.40 -55.33 67.30
CA TYR A 711 -13.83 -56.36 66.39
C TYR A 711 -15.15 -56.94 66.92
N ASN A 712 -16.23 -56.85 66.15
CA ASN A 712 -17.52 -57.44 66.52
C ASN A 712 -17.62 -58.91 66.09
N SER A 713 -16.76 -59.35 65.17
CA SER A 713 -16.64 -60.72 64.67
C SER A 713 -15.18 -61.04 64.35
N LEU A 714 -14.74 -62.30 64.52
CA LEU A 714 -13.40 -62.71 64.08
C LEU A 714 -13.24 -62.62 62.55
N ASN A 715 -14.34 -62.69 61.80
CA ASN A 715 -14.31 -62.58 60.34
C ASN A 715 -13.94 -61.17 59.83
N GLU A 716 -13.93 -60.17 60.72
CA GLU A 716 -13.54 -58.79 60.39
C GLU A 716 -12.04 -58.68 60.09
N SER A 717 -11.21 -59.63 60.54
CA SER A 717 -9.75 -59.50 60.41
C SER A 717 -9.06 -60.84 60.14
N LEU A 718 -9.53 -61.60 59.15
CA LEU A 718 -8.93 -62.90 58.78
C LEU A 718 -7.53 -62.75 58.15
N LEU A 719 -6.75 -63.83 58.09
CA LEU A 719 -5.40 -63.80 57.50
C LEU A 719 -5.37 -63.26 56.06
N SER A 720 -6.42 -63.46 55.27
CA SER A 720 -6.51 -62.99 53.88
C SER A 720 -6.61 -61.47 53.75
N GLY A 721 -6.98 -60.77 54.82
CA GLY A 721 -7.22 -59.32 54.83
C GLY A 721 -7.22 -58.78 56.25
N PHE A 722 -6.17 -59.06 57.02
CA PHE A 722 -6.10 -58.66 58.42
C PHE A 722 -5.90 -57.14 58.56
N ASP A 723 -6.52 -56.59 59.59
CA ASP A 723 -6.42 -55.18 59.93
C ASP A 723 -5.05 -54.82 60.50
N THR A 724 -4.67 -53.56 60.28
CA THR A 724 -3.47 -52.96 60.84
C THR A 724 -3.84 -51.79 61.74
N ILE A 725 -3.41 -51.84 62.99
CA ILE A 725 -3.41 -50.69 63.89
C ILE A 725 -2.03 -50.03 63.82
N THR A 726 -1.98 -48.72 63.54
CA THR A 726 -0.74 -48.04 63.16
C THR A 726 0.01 -47.36 64.31
N ASP A 727 -0.68 -47.02 65.39
CA ASP A 727 -0.16 -46.23 66.52
C ASP A 727 -0.48 -46.82 67.90
N TYR A 728 -0.78 -48.12 67.96
CA TYR A 728 -1.13 -48.81 69.20
C TYR A 728 -0.11 -48.57 70.33
N THR A 729 -0.61 -48.17 71.50
CA THR A 729 0.15 -47.97 72.75
C THR A 729 -0.31 -48.95 73.83
N ALA A 730 0.49 -49.11 74.89
CA ALA A 730 0.13 -49.94 76.05
C ALA A 730 -1.07 -49.42 76.86
N ARG A 731 -1.65 -48.27 76.48
CA ARG A 731 -2.87 -47.71 77.06
C ARG A 731 -4.13 -48.09 76.30
N ASP A 732 -3.96 -48.57 75.07
CA ASP A 732 -5.06 -48.89 74.17
C ASP A 732 -5.55 -50.31 74.38
N ARG A 733 -6.75 -50.57 73.90
CA ARG A 733 -7.46 -51.83 74.15
C ARG A 733 -7.99 -52.39 72.86
N ILE A 734 -7.99 -53.72 72.77
CA ILE A 734 -8.63 -54.45 71.67
C ILE A 734 -9.83 -55.20 72.25
N THR A 735 -11.03 -54.92 71.75
CA THR A 735 -12.26 -55.63 72.15
C THR A 735 -12.62 -56.65 71.07
N VAL A 736 -12.92 -57.88 71.48
CA VAL A 736 -13.19 -59.01 70.58
C VAL A 736 -14.37 -59.83 71.11
N PRO A 737 -15.10 -60.59 70.27
CA PRO A 737 -16.29 -61.32 70.71
C PRO A 737 -15.95 -62.69 71.33
N LEU A 738 -14.88 -62.78 72.13
CA LEU A 738 -14.46 -64.02 72.79
C LEU A 738 -15.13 -64.19 74.16
N THR A 739 -15.49 -65.42 74.51
CA THR A 739 -16.09 -65.77 75.82
C THR A 739 -15.10 -65.76 77.00
N VAL A 740 -13.85 -65.34 76.78
CA VAL A 740 -12.82 -65.27 77.83
C VAL A 740 -12.83 -63.89 78.48
N GLU A 741 -13.08 -63.86 79.78
CA GLU A 741 -12.94 -62.71 80.67
C GLU A 741 -11.49 -62.18 80.63
N THR A 742 -11.28 -60.92 80.23
CA THR A 742 -10.02 -60.15 80.21
C THR A 742 -8.73 -60.96 80.05
N ALA A 743 -8.21 -61.05 78.83
CA ALA A 743 -6.90 -61.66 78.56
C ALA A 743 -5.82 -60.58 78.40
N THR A 744 -4.78 -60.62 79.24
CA THR A 744 -3.61 -59.75 79.11
C THR A 744 -2.45 -60.53 78.48
N LEU A 745 -1.99 -60.11 77.31
CA LEU A 745 -0.84 -60.71 76.64
C LEU A 745 0.45 -60.00 77.09
N GLY A 746 1.43 -60.78 77.54
CA GLY A 746 2.72 -60.25 78.03
C GLY A 746 3.97 -60.72 77.28
N SER A 747 3.84 -61.61 76.30
CA SER A 747 4.95 -62.10 75.50
C SER A 747 4.50 -62.67 74.15
N SER A 748 5.38 -62.61 73.16
CA SER A 748 5.21 -63.29 71.86
C SER A 748 5.44 -64.81 71.99
N ALA A 749 4.62 -65.60 71.30
CA ALA A 749 4.76 -67.05 71.14
C ALA A 749 5.96 -67.44 70.26
N GLY A 750 6.48 -66.50 69.46
CA GLY A 750 7.65 -66.71 68.60
C GLY A 750 7.58 -65.92 67.30
N ASN A 751 8.43 -66.30 66.34
CA ASN A 751 8.55 -65.62 65.05
C ASN A 751 8.29 -66.58 63.88
N VAL A 752 7.48 -66.16 62.91
CA VAL A 752 7.30 -66.86 61.63
C VAL A 752 8.16 -66.22 60.52
N LEU A 753 8.64 -67.03 59.56
CA LEU A 753 9.42 -66.51 58.43
C LEU A 753 8.54 -65.89 57.33
N SER A 754 7.25 -66.25 57.27
CA SER A 754 6.29 -65.72 56.32
C SER A 754 4.87 -65.77 56.91
N LEU A 755 4.01 -64.84 56.48
CA LEU A 755 2.60 -64.76 56.89
C LEU A 755 1.73 -65.71 56.05
N THR A 756 2.00 -67.01 56.16
CA THR A 756 1.17 -68.04 55.55
C THR A 756 0.44 -68.84 56.63
N GLY A 757 -0.77 -69.33 56.33
CA GLY A 757 -1.54 -70.11 57.29
C GLY A 757 -0.76 -71.32 57.82
N ALA A 758 0.04 -71.97 56.97
CA ALA A 758 0.89 -73.09 57.38
C ALA A 758 2.02 -72.67 58.34
N ALA A 759 2.69 -71.54 58.08
CA ALA A 759 3.75 -71.04 58.96
C ALA A 759 3.21 -70.64 60.33
N ILE A 760 2.05 -69.96 60.36
CA ILE A 760 1.39 -69.54 61.58
C ILE A 760 0.86 -70.75 62.35
N ALA A 761 0.21 -71.72 61.70
CA ALA A 761 -0.25 -72.95 62.35
C ALA A 761 0.90 -73.83 62.87
N GLY A 762 2.08 -73.77 62.24
CA GLY A 762 3.29 -74.42 62.74
C GLY A 762 3.80 -73.83 64.06
N LEU A 763 3.59 -72.52 64.28
CA LEU A 763 3.91 -71.83 65.53
C LEU A 763 2.77 -71.99 66.56
N LEU A 764 1.54 -71.68 66.15
CA LEU A 764 0.32 -71.69 66.95
C LEU A 764 -0.42 -73.04 66.81
N THR A 765 0.21 -74.07 67.37
CA THR A 765 -0.33 -75.44 67.39
C THR A 765 -1.51 -75.59 68.35
N THR A 766 -2.24 -76.71 68.30
CA THR A 766 -3.36 -77.01 69.22
C THR A 766 -2.99 -76.98 70.71
N SER A 767 -1.72 -77.21 71.03
CA SER A 767 -1.19 -77.09 72.40
C SER A 767 -0.73 -75.68 72.78
N ALA A 768 -0.41 -74.84 71.80
CA ALA A 768 0.13 -73.49 72.00
C ALA A 768 -0.93 -72.39 71.85
N PHE A 769 -2.07 -72.69 71.21
CA PHE A 769 -3.16 -71.77 70.93
C PHE A 769 -4.49 -72.48 71.16
N ALA A 770 -5.11 -72.25 72.31
CA ALA A 770 -6.31 -72.97 72.75
C ALA A 770 -7.59 -72.27 72.30
N ALA A 771 -8.70 -73.03 72.27
CA ALA A 771 -10.04 -72.53 71.95
C ALA A 771 -10.37 -71.24 72.74
N ASN A 772 -10.84 -70.22 72.03
CA ASN A 772 -11.23 -68.90 72.54
C ASN A 772 -10.09 -68.10 73.21
N THR A 773 -8.83 -68.31 72.83
CA THR A 773 -7.68 -67.56 73.39
C THR A 773 -7.05 -66.63 72.36
N ALA A 774 -6.20 -65.71 72.84
CA ALA A 774 -5.38 -64.85 71.99
C ALA A 774 -3.90 -65.22 72.13
N ALA A 775 -3.12 -65.05 71.07
CA ALA A 775 -1.68 -65.26 71.07
C ALA A 775 -0.98 -64.18 70.25
N ALA A 776 0.14 -63.67 70.77
CA ALA A 776 0.99 -62.76 70.04
C ALA A 776 2.09 -63.50 69.26
N PHE A 777 2.46 -63.03 68.07
CA PHE A 777 3.62 -63.52 67.34
C PHE A 777 4.25 -62.43 66.45
N THR A 778 5.49 -62.60 66.03
CA THR A 778 6.17 -61.70 65.08
C THR A 778 6.40 -62.37 63.74
N ALA A 779 6.63 -61.58 62.69
CA ALA A 779 7.01 -62.10 61.38
C ALA A 779 8.29 -61.42 60.87
N THR A 780 9.19 -62.20 60.29
CA THR A 780 10.46 -61.69 59.76
C THR A 780 10.20 -60.61 58.70
N GLY A 781 10.85 -59.45 58.85
CA GLY A 781 10.71 -58.32 57.93
C GLY A 781 9.53 -57.39 58.21
N GLN A 782 8.71 -57.68 59.23
CA GLN A 782 7.62 -56.81 59.68
C GLN A 782 7.98 -56.12 60.98
N ALA A 783 7.89 -54.79 61.02
CA ALA A 783 8.12 -54.00 62.22
C ALA A 783 6.82 -53.87 63.03
N GLY A 784 6.61 -54.76 63.99
CA GLY A 784 5.43 -54.78 64.84
C GLY A 784 5.10 -56.18 65.37
N THR A 785 3.92 -56.32 65.96
CA THR A 785 3.44 -57.58 66.52
C THR A 785 2.07 -57.96 65.97
N PHE A 786 1.87 -59.23 65.66
CA PHE A 786 0.59 -59.80 65.25
C PHE A 786 -0.11 -60.42 66.45
N ILE A 787 -1.41 -60.18 66.57
CA ILE A 787 -2.29 -60.79 67.56
C ILE A 787 -3.21 -61.77 66.82
N ALA A 788 -3.05 -63.06 67.05
CA ALA A 788 -3.98 -64.08 66.61
C ALA A 788 -5.08 -64.27 67.66
N LEU A 789 -6.33 -64.34 67.22
CA LEU A 789 -7.52 -64.50 68.04
C LEU A 789 -8.22 -65.79 67.62
N ASN A 790 -8.24 -66.77 68.51
CA ASN A 790 -8.74 -68.10 68.20
C ASN A 790 -10.27 -68.14 68.32
N ASP A 791 -10.90 -68.82 67.37
CA ASP A 791 -12.29 -69.22 67.48
C ASP A 791 -12.49 -70.33 68.53
N SER A 792 -13.63 -71.03 68.49
CA SER A 792 -13.92 -72.13 69.42
C SER A 792 -13.09 -73.41 69.23
N ARG A 793 -12.13 -73.45 68.30
CA ARG A 793 -11.32 -74.61 67.92
C ARG A 793 -9.82 -74.34 68.11
N ALA A 794 -9.18 -75.14 68.95
CA ALA A 794 -7.75 -75.02 69.21
C ALA A 794 -6.86 -75.19 67.96
N GLY A 795 -5.71 -74.50 67.97
CA GLY A 795 -4.75 -74.35 66.86
C GLY A 795 -5.16 -73.25 65.91
N PHE A 796 -4.25 -72.74 65.07
CA PHE A 796 -4.59 -71.67 64.12
C PHE A 796 -5.37 -72.17 62.90
N GLN A 797 -6.41 -71.44 62.50
CA GLN A 797 -7.22 -71.62 61.29
C GLN A 797 -7.32 -70.30 60.51
N ALA A 798 -6.73 -70.25 59.32
CA ALA A 798 -6.63 -69.02 58.52
C ALA A 798 -7.97 -68.39 58.13
N ASP A 799 -9.04 -69.19 58.05
CA ASP A 799 -10.35 -68.79 57.54
C ASP A 799 -11.36 -68.45 58.66
N THR A 800 -11.01 -68.69 59.92
CA THR A 800 -11.93 -68.48 61.07
C THR A 800 -11.28 -67.76 62.26
N ASP A 801 -9.95 -67.79 62.37
CA ASP A 801 -9.21 -67.02 63.36
C ASP A 801 -8.85 -65.64 62.81
N ALA A 802 -9.03 -64.61 63.65
CA ALA A 802 -8.61 -63.27 63.30
C ALA A 802 -7.11 -63.08 63.57
N ILE A 803 -6.49 -62.21 62.78
CA ILE A 803 -5.16 -61.66 62.99
C ILE A 803 -5.31 -60.15 63.03
N VAL A 804 -4.66 -59.48 63.97
CA VAL A 804 -4.54 -58.01 63.99
C VAL A 804 -3.07 -57.64 64.01
N PHE A 805 -2.63 -56.74 63.14
CA PHE A 805 -1.25 -56.28 63.12
C PHE A 805 -1.09 -54.96 63.84
N LEU A 806 -0.36 -54.97 64.96
CA LEU A 806 0.04 -53.78 65.70
C LEU A 806 1.37 -53.28 65.13
N ARG A 807 1.30 -52.42 64.13
CA ARG A 807 2.49 -51.88 63.45
C ARG A 807 3.30 -51.04 64.43
N GLY A 808 4.61 -51.23 64.45
CA GLY A 808 5.53 -50.51 65.33
C GLY A 808 5.49 -50.91 66.82
N PHE A 809 4.47 -51.64 67.27
CA PHE A 809 4.38 -52.10 68.66
C PHE A 809 5.17 -53.42 68.88
N THR A 810 6.00 -53.46 69.92
CA THR A 810 6.80 -54.64 70.30
C THR A 810 6.61 -54.96 71.77
N PHE A 811 6.36 -56.23 72.10
CA PHE A 811 6.28 -56.68 73.50
C PHE A 811 7.59 -56.47 74.27
N SER A 812 7.45 -56.03 75.50
CA SER A 812 8.48 -56.09 76.53
C SER A 812 7.82 -56.45 77.86
N SER A 813 8.60 -56.86 78.87
CA SER A 813 8.08 -57.14 80.21
C SER A 813 7.43 -55.94 80.91
N SER A 814 7.44 -54.75 80.30
CA SER A 814 6.83 -53.53 80.82
C SER A 814 5.54 -53.12 80.11
N ASN A 815 5.20 -53.71 78.95
CA ASN A 815 4.09 -53.28 78.10
C ASN A 815 3.24 -54.48 77.70
N LEU A 816 1.96 -54.45 78.07
CA LEU A 816 0.99 -55.52 77.85
C LEU A 816 -0.04 -55.08 76.80
N VAL A 817 -0.62 -56.06 76.10
CA VAL A 817 -1.82 -55.84 75.28
C VAL A 817 -3.01 -56.31 76.10
N ASP A 818 -3.92 -55.38 76.40
CA ASP A 818 -5.16 -55.66 77.11
C ASP A 818 -6.27 -55.99 76.10
N LEU A 819 -6.74 -57.24 76.14
CA LEU A 819 -7.98 -57.66 75.48
C LEU A 819 -9.12 -57.64 76.50
N ILE A 820 -10.21 -56.95 76.16
CA ILE A 820 -11.38 -56.76 77.03
C ILE A 820 -12.56 -57.60 76.61
#